data_AF-A0A9D8YCZ6-F1
#
_entry.id   AF-A0A9D8YCZ6-F1
#
_cell.length_a   1.000
_cell.length_b   1.000
_cell.length_c   1.000
_cell.angle_alpha   90.00
_cell.angle_beta   90.00
_cell.angle_gamma   90.00
#
_symmetry.space_group_name_H-M   'P 1'
#
loop_
_entity.id
_entity.type
_entity.pdbx_description
1 polymer ?
#
loop_
_entity_poly.entity_id
_entity_poly.type
_entity_poly.pdbx_seq_one_letter_code
_entity_poly.pdbx_strand_id
1 'polypeptide(L)'
;MSENNLIPSTSFYELSLKEHADVKTASNLGVALNGSASFTITSWVKFTGLSAENMILTNGNDFLFGVNETEIFFMMANYPYITSDSKISQVSTSEWHYVAITYNQTSVSIYIDGELNSQQIINGTPKTSSDAFLIGKSLQARMRNLTIYNVELNSDQVSEAMFSETPPSGIVANFDFTQKTPKDIGPSNYPVTLENGASMELKTPVLQINGASYAQPINDVTVNPGGEGPFEPYSVQAWVKLDGTGLNNTIFCNGDISLNSGMSLYMTYNSSTKDYSVYAAHGDSNNPTNVLKSTSTVSTDKWYNIGCTFDGAGTLKLYINGNLDASLANVENTLRKYTGTPLIGSSKLGGVPTGINAFQGVISVIDVWDIELDQTQIQTNMGQITEGSDGQVAHYNFLVEPLHNTISGAPVGLTGTASVEAETNDATGFADFVESKPEQMVAIPVLMDATISKFRSQAQQSTEAFLSKNPNYFEEALQADLNPALLSFAIPEDQWEDYKKRMTESWQAAKSKTQSGEFVMKSFMMVHEHEDRHYLMLHGQESSRCLCELDIETTTSCVLWKVNVILIVVSGILAIFGIEALVNRAAGITYIQNFVLRNRNFMIQAAAILNAGIKAASIFRLISIFYNEGLLWPLIKIFLASLGWWALARVLVKIFAWLFPAAGAAMTVASLVETAVHLAIAFHNVPVGCGFFLATPPQNKDWMKTLSPTTTIDNINLPGTHDTAAINGNFRTPYACHFYSTTDQLNGGIRLLDIRLKVKKTIGGSYYFNTCHSDHGLYLNINEYQSFTSLMDECKDFLTANSSEAIVMSLKFDDWNGYGSDSTAVLNALKSVLANYPVYTQAATSGLPTLSTVKGKIVLINRINTDNDLGIPISVPDNTVGTLSSIGASGASLYIQDKYNELTSANTNQYKLGLVTNAFNQKVANRVVFNFASAVHGGINGVYIMGDLLGYFGKDAAAQRPSKFGWVLFDYQFTSYSTSKYGNLNIVQMIINSNFGYNVYPDAFTVQT
;
A
#
# COMPACT_ATOMS: atom_id res chain seq x y z
N MET A 1 -30.64 9.12 26.28
CA MET A 1 -30.73 10.34 25.46
C MET A 1 -32.13 10.40 24.88
N SER A 2 -32.83 11.55 24.89
CA SER A 2 -34.10 11.66 24.18
C SER A 2 -33.86 11.43 22.68
N GLU A 3 -34.72 10.65 22.01
CA GLU A 3 -34.61 10.26 20.59
C GLU A 3 -34.41 11.42 19.59
N ASN A 4 -34.60 12.68 20.02
CA ASN A 4 -34.55 13.85 19.15
C ASN A 4 -33.16 14.51 18.96
N ASN A 5 -32.12 14.13 19.72
CA ASN A 5 -30.81 14.81 19.70
C ASN A 5 -29.61 13.84 19.58
N LEU A 6 -29.65 12.95 18.59
CA LEU A 6 -28.53 12.06 18.26
C LEU A 6 -27.65 12.67 17.17
N ILE A 7 -26.32 12.57 17.31
CA ILE A 7 -25.33 13.07 16.35
C ILE A 7 -24.14 12.13 16.23
N PRO A 8 -23.40 12.17 15.10
CA PRO A 8 -22.26 11.29 14.88
C PRO A 8 -21.14 11.50 15.90
N SER A 9 -20.50 10.41 16.32
CA SER A 9 -19.36 10.41 17.26
C SER A 9 -18.13 11.15 16.72
N THR A 10 -18.04 11.34 15.41
CA THR A 10 -17.01 12.13 14.71
C THR A 10 -17.21 13.64 14.85
N SER A 11 -18.29 14.08 15.49
CA SER A 11 -18.57 15.51 15.64
C SER A 11 -17.65 16.16 16.68
N PHE A 12 -17.15 17.36 16.38
CA PHE A 12 -16.25 18.11 17.26
C PHE A 12 -16.73 19.55 17.43
N TYR A 13 -16.38 20.18 18.56
CA TYR A 13 -16.64 21.60 18.75
C TYR A 13 -15.47 22.45 18.21
N GLU A 14 -15.80 23.66 17.76
CA GLU A 14 -14.81 24.69 17.47
C GLU A 14 -15.36 26.06 17.86
N LEU A 15 -14.47 26.98 18.24
CA LEU A 15 -14.84 28.37 18.45
C LEU A 15 -15.05 29.03 17.09
N SER A 16 -16.22 29.64 16.89
CA SER A 16 -16.57 30.45 15.73
C SER A 16 -16.53 31.93 16.11
N LEU A 17 -15.74 32.70 15.36
CA LEU A 17 -15.56 34.14 15.53
C LEU A 17 -16.06 34.88 14.29
N LYS A 18 -16.97 35.83 14.52
CA LYS A 18 -17.49 36.78 13.52
C LYS A 18 -16.79 38.13 13.68
N GLU A 19 -17.05 39.07 12.77
CA GLU A 19 -16.37 40.38 12.67
C GLU A 19 -16.31 41.22 13.98
N HIS A 20 -17.17 40.96 14.96
CA HIS A 20 -17.16 41.64 16.26
C HIS A 20 -16.99 40.70 17.47
N ALA A 21 -16.78 39.41 17.23
CA ALA A 21 -16.68 38.41 18.27
C ALA A 21 -15.37 38.56 19.07
N ASP A 22 -15.43 38.24 20.36
CA ASP A 22 -14.24 38.08 21.17
C ASP A 22 -14.48 37.12 22.34
N VAL A 23 -13.38 36.52 22.81
CA VAL A 23 -13.38 35.68 24.01
C VAL A 23 -12.54 36.37 25.08
N LYS A 24 -13.18 36.69 26.19
CA LYS A 24 -12.58 37.39 27.31
C LYS A 24 -12.05 36.41 28.35
N THR A 25 -10.86 36.70 28.85
CA THR A 25 -10.20 35.94 29.93
C THR A 25 -9.63 36.87 31.02
N ALA A 26 -8.74 36.36 31.87
CA ALA A 26 -8.10 37.13 32.94
C ALA A 26 -7.23 38.27 32.38
N SER A 27 -7.04 39.33 33.18
CA SER A 27 -6.12 40.43 32.87
C SER A 27 -4.64 40.08 33.12
N ASN A 28 -4.37 38.92 33.73
CA ASN A 28 -3.02 38.41 33.96
C ASN A 28 -2.99 36.90 33.69
N LEU A 29 -2.19 36.48 32.70
CA LEU A 29 -2.05 35.10 32.25
C LEU A 29 -0.78 34.39 32.79
N GLY A 30 -0.15 34.94 33.83
CA GLY A 30 1.03 34.32 34.46
C GLY A 30 2.31 34.43 33.64
N VAL A 31 2.30 35.22 32.56
CA VAL A 31 3.45 35.54 31.71
C VAL A 31 3.47 37.03 31.37
N ALA A 32 4.68 37.61 31.31
CA ALA A 32 4.87 39.03 30.99
C ALA A 32 4.92 39.25 29.47
N LEU A 33 3.74 39.44 28.85
CA LEU A 33 3.59 39.77 27.42
C LEU A 33 3.81 41.28 27.15
N ASN A 34 4.89 41.83 27.68
CA ASN A 34 5.25 43.25 27.55
C ASN A 34 6.72 43.45 27.11
N GLY A 35 7.42 42.36 26.80
CA GLY A 35 8.82 42.37 26.39
C GLY A 35 9.84 42.18 27.53
N SER A 36 9.43 42.10 28.80
CA SER A 36 10.34 41.91 29.94
C SER A 36 10.71 40.45 30.24
N ALA A 37 10.13 39.48 29.54
CA ALA A 37 10.42 38.06 29.68
C ALA A 37 10.26 37.36 28.33
N SER A 38 10.87 36.18 28.20
CA SER A 38 10.68 35.32 27.04
C SER A 38 9.30 34.65 27.08
N PHE A 39 8.73 34.36 25.91
CA PHE A 39 7.45 33.66 25.79
C PHE A 39 7.28 33.03 24.41
N THR A 40 6.32 32.11 24.31
CA THR A 40 5.82 31.58 23.04
C THR A 40 4.29 31.56 23.07
N ILE A 41 3.65 31.91 21.95
CA ILE A 41 2.19 31.79 21.78
C ILE A 41 1.93 30.98 20.52
N THR A 42 1.03 30.01 20.60
CA THR A 42 0.69 29.11 19.49
C THR A 42 -0.82 28.95 19.36
N SER A 43 -1.34 28.82 18.14
CA SER A 43 -2.77 28.61 17.93
C SER A 43 -3.06 27.88 16.62
N TRP A 44 -4.01 26.94 16.66
CA TRP A 44 -4.70 26.43 15.48
C TRP A 44 -5.88 27.34 15.11
N VAL A 45 -5.80 27.98 13.94
CA VAL A 45 -6.77 28.96 13.43
C VAL A 45 -7.12 28.66 11.98
N LYS A 46 -8.41 28.61 11.64
CA LYS A 46 -8.90 28.60 10.26
C LYS A 46 -9.56 29.93 9.95
N PHE A 47 -8.91 30.77 9.16
CA PHE A 47 -9.45 32.08 8.81
C PHE A 47 -10.66 31.91 7.89
N THR A 48 -11.71 32.70 8.11
CA THR A 48 -12.90 32.77 7.24
C THR A 48 -13.02 34.13 6.57
N GLY A 49 -12.27 35.13 7.06
CA GLY A 49 -12.06 36.42 6.43
C GLY A 49 -10.68 36.98 6.79
N LEU A 50 -10.04 37.65 5.85
CA LEU A 50 -8.68 38.20 5.96
C LEU A 50 -8.71 39.72 5.75
N SER A 51 -9.48 40.42 6.59
CA SER A 51 -9.47 41.89 6.67
C SER A 51 -8.19 42.41 7.34
N ALA A 52 -7.98 43.73 7.29
CA ALA A 52 -6.87 44.36 7.99
C ALA A 52 -7.06 44.30 9.52
N GLU A 53 -5.96 44.15 10.25
CA GLU A 53 -5.86 44.26 11.72
C GLU A 53 -6.80 43.34 12.54
N ASN A 54 -6.84 42.04 12.23
CA ASN A 54 -7.60 41.05 13.00
C ASN A 54 -6.74 40.43 14.12
N MET A 55 -7.21 40.37 15.36
CA MET A 55 -6.40 39.92 16.50
C MET A 55 -6.70 38.47 16.90
N ILE A 56 -5.66 37.63 16.92
CA ILE A 56 -5.71 36.29 17.51
C ILE A 56 -5.66 36.41 19.04
N LEU A 57 -4.75 37.23 19.56
CA LEU A 57 -4.65 37.57 20.98
C LEU A 57 -4.29 39.05 21.14
N THR A 58 -4.98 39.75 22.03
CA THR A 58 -4.71 41.15 22.32
C THR A 58 -4.81 41.47 23.81
N ASN A 59 -4.02 42.43 24.28
CA ASN A 59 -4.17 43.05 25.60
C ASN A 59 -4.23 44.57 25.42
N GLY A 60 -5.44 45.12 25.38
CA GLY A 60 -5.64 46.52 25.02
C GLY A 60 -5.06 46.83 23.64
N ASN A 61 -4.34 47.95 23.53
CA ASN A 61 -3.51 48.31 22.37
C ASN A 61 -2.01 48.07 22.61
N ASP A 62 -1.66 47.45 23.74
CA ASP A 62 -0.27 47.33 24.20
C ASP A 62 0.38 45.99 23.81
N PHE A 63 -0.41 44.97 23.50
CA PHE A 63 0.04 43.71 22.93
C PHE A 63 -0.94 43.28 21.85
N LEU A 64 -0.46 43.09 20.62
CA LEU A 64 -1.26 42.63 19.48
C LEU A 64 -0.54 41.45 18.81
N PHE A 65 -1.22 40.32 18.68
CA PHE A 65 -0.83 39.20 17.84
C PHE A 65 -2.00 38.85 16.95
N GLY A 66 -1.81 38.87 15.64
CA GLY A 66 -2.93 38.80 14.70
C GLY A 66 -2.55 38.56 13.26
N VAL A 67 -3.51 38.78 12.38
CA VAL A 67 -3.36 38.71 10.93
C VAL A 67 -3.77 40.05 10.29
N ASN A 68 -2.96 40.50 9.34
CA ASN A 68 -3.24 41.67 8.51
C ASN A 68 -3.24 41.21 7.05
N GLU A 69 -4.43 41.17 6.45
CA GLU A 69 -4.63 40.51 5.16
C GLU A 69 -4.11 39.06 5.20
N THR A 70 -3.00 38.75 4.54
CA THR A 70 -2.44 37.38 4.47
C THR A 70 -1.20 37.18 5.35
N GLU A 71 -0.76 38.23 6.05
CA GLU A 71 0.46 38.23 6.85
C GLU A 71 0.14 38.18 8.35
N ILE A 72 0.87 37.35 9.08
CA ILE A 72 0.84 37.33 10.54
C ILE A 72 1.63 38.53 11.05
N PHE A 73 1.05 39.27 11.98
CA PHE A 73 1.70 40.42 12.60
C PHE A 73 1.78 40.29 14.12
N PHE A 74 2.76 41.01 14.66
CA PHE A 74 3.04 41.07 16.08
C PHE A 74 3.49 42.47 16.49
N MET A 75 2.96 42.96 17.61
CA MET A 75 3.31 44.24 18.19
C MET A 75 3.24 44.21 19.72
N MET A 76 4.23 44.85 20.35
CA MET A 76 4.17 45.28 21.75
C MET A 76 4.35 46.79 21.84
N ALA A 77 3.73 47.45 22.82
CA ALA A 77 3.91 48.88 23.03
C ALA A 77 5.38 49.23 23.24
N ASN A 78 5.83 50.29 22.57
CA ASN A 78 7.23 50.74 22.52
C ASN A 78 8.23 49.78 21.86
N TYR A 79 7.76 48.76 21.13
CA TYR A 79 8.58 47.91 20.26
C TYR A 79 8.19 48.12 18.78
N PRO A 80 9.06 47.76 17.82
CA PRO A 80 8.72 47.79 16.40
C PRO A 80 7.56 46.83 16.06
N TYR A 81 6.79 47.19 15.04
CA TYR A 81 5.76 46.34 14.45
C TYR A 81 6.42 45.31 13.51
N ILE A 82 6.10 44.03 13.70
CA ILE A 82 6.74 42.91 13.00
C ILE A 82 5.70 42.15 12.18
N THR A 83 6.04 41.79 10.95
CA THR A 83 5.20 40.95 10.08
C THR A 83 5.95 39.72 9.58
N SER A 84 5.17 38.70 9.21
CA SER A 84 5.64 37.60 8.38
C SER A 84 6.00 38.09 6.97
N ASP A 85 6.93 37.43 6.30
CA ASP A 85 7.22 37.63 4.88
C ASP A 85 6.29 36.76 4.03
N SER A 86 5.36 37.40 3.33
CA SER A 86 4.41 36.74 2.40
C SER A 86 5.10 36.00 1.24
N LYS A 87 6.39 36.26 0.96
CA LYS A 87 7.16 35.51 -0.04
C LYS A 87 7.63 34.14 0.47
N ILE A 88 7.69 33.94 1.79
CA ILE A 88 8.08 32.67 2.41
C ILE A 88 6.84 31.81 2.58
N SER A 89 5.82 32.33 3.27
CA SER A 89 4.52 31.71 3.44
C SER A 89 3.48 32.73 3.89
N GLN A 90 2.21 32.49 3.54
CA GLN A 90 1.07 33.34 3.88
C GLN A 90 -0.09 32.48 4.36
N VAL A 91 -1.02 33.06 5.13
CA VAL A 91 -2.23 32.36 5.58
C VAL A 91 -3.37 32.47 4.55
N SER A 92 -4.30 31.51 4.57
CA SER A 92 -5.42 31.39 3.64
C SER A 92 -6.78 31.29 4.36
N THR A 93 -7.88 31.44 3.63
CA THR A 93 -9.25 31.30 4.15
C THR A 93 -9.85 29.90 3.99
N SER A 94 -9.18 28.99 3.28
CA SER A 94 -9.65 27.60 3.07
C SER A 94 -9.03 26.63 4.08
N GLU A 95 -7.82 26.95 4.54
CA GLU A 95 -6.90 26.25 5.46
C GLU A 95 -7.16 26.40 6.97
N TRP A 96 -6.92 25.33 7.75
CA TRP A 96 -6.40 25.46 9.10
C TRP A 96 -4.91 25.79 9.02
N HIS A 97 -4.50 26.77 9.82
CA HIS A 97 -3.11 27.15 10.02
C HIS A 97 -2.71 27.01 11.48
N TYR A 98 -1.49 26.55 11.72
CA TYR A 98 -0.84 26.61 13.02
C TYR A 98 0.08 27.83 13.06
N VAL A 99 -0.31 28.87 13.75
CA VAL A 99 0.47 30.10 13.85
C VAL A 99 1.19 30.16 15.19
N ALA A 100 2.45 30.59 15.19
CA ALA A 100 3.18 30.79 16.43
C ALA A 100 4.09 32.00 16.41
N ILE A 101 4.29 32.58 17.59
CA ILE A 101 5.30 33.62 17.83
C ILE A 101 6.18 33.20 19.00
N THR A 102 7.48 33.44 18.88
CA THR A 102 8.44 33.21 19.97
C THR A 102 9.24 34.49 20.20
N TYR A 103 9.49 34.80 21.47
CA TYR A 103 10.25 35.98 21.86
C TYR A 103 11.27 35.61 22.94
N ASN A 104 12.50 36.05 22.76
CA ASN A 104 13.62 35.70 23.63
C ASN A 104 14.30 36.90 24.28
N GLN A 105 13.55 37.99 24.47
CA GLN A 105 14.04 39.28 24.97
C GLN A 105 14.94 40.07 24.01
N THR A 106 15.40 39.44 22.93
CA THR A 106 16.26 40.09 21.92
C THR A 106 15.63 40.08 20.54
N SER A 107 14.90 39.01 20.20
CA SER A 107 14.33 38.79 18.88
C SER A 107 12.94 38.19 18.98
N VAL A 108 12.12 38.50 17.98
CA VAL A 108 10.84 37.85 17.72
C VAL A 108 10.98 36.96 16.50
N SER A 109 10.45 35.75 16.60
CA SER A 109 10.30 34.83 15.48
C SER A 109 8.81 34.55 15.24
N ILE A 110 8.38 34.62 13.98
CA ILE A 110 7.02 34.28 13.53
C ILE A 110 7.11 32.96 12.78
N TYR A 111 6.19 32.05 13.10
CA TYR A 111 6.07 30.74 12.48
C TYR A 111 4.69 30.57 11.86
N ILE A 112 4.66 29.97 10.67
CA ILE A 112 3.41 29.57 10.00
C ILE A 112 3.54 28.09 9.67
N ASP A 113 2.63 27.31 10.23
CA ASP A 113 2.50 25.86 10.09
C ASP A 113 3.78 25.09 10.50
N GLY A 114 4.32 25.47 11.66
CA GLY A 114 5.52 24.87 12.26
C GLY A 114 6.86 25.37 11.70
N GLU A 115 6.83 26.13 10.60
CA GLU A 115 8.03 26.62 9.91
C GLU A 115 8.34 28.07 10.27
N LEU A 116 9.62 28.38 10.49
CA LEU A 116 10.07 29.75 10.72
C LEU A 116 9.83 30.59 9.46
N ASN A 117 8.98 31.61 9.59
CA ASN A 117 8.68 32.55 8.50
C ASN A 117 9.57 33.79 8.58
N SER A 118 9.62 34.47 9.73
CA SER A 118 10.44 35.66 9.90
C SER A 118 11.08 35.72 11.28
N GLN A 119 12.28 36.29 11.36
CA GLN A 119 12.95 36.56 12.63
C GLN A 119 13.55 37.96 12.58
N GLN A 120 13.26 38.77 13.60
CA GLN A 120 13.76 40.14 13.70
C GLN A 120 14.28 40.45 15.09
N ILE A 121 15.44 41.09 15.15
CA ILE A 121 15.98 41.66 16.39
C ILE A 121 15.18 42.92 16.69
N ILE A 122 14.61 42.99 17.88
CA ILE A 122 13.78 44.12 18.32
C ILE A 122 14.31 44.69 19.62
N ASN A 123 14.19 46.00 19.78
CA ASN A 123 14.53 46.71 21.01
C ASN A 123 13.36 47.61 21.40
N GLY A 124 13.10 47.73 22.69
CA GLY A 124 12.00 48.53 23.22
C GLY A 124 12.05 48.62 24.73
N THR A 125 11.07 49.32 25.31
CA THR A 125 10.94 49.44 26.77
C THR A 125 9.62 48.82 27.22
N PRO A 126 9.63 47.83 28.13
CA PRO A 126 8.40 47.16 28.56
C PRO A 126 7.34 48.13 29.09
N LYS A 127 6.08 47.90 28.72
CA LYS A 127 4.91 48.64 29.20
C LYS A 127 3.85 47.67 29.70
N THR A 128 3.41 47.82 30.94
CA THR A 128 2.30 47.04 31.49
C THR A 128 0.96 47.66 31.11
N SER A 129 0.02 46.81 30.74
CA SER A 129 -1.39 47.17 30.54
C SER A 129 -2.25 46.58 31.67
N SER A 130 -3.35 47.27 31.99
CA SER A 130 -4.38 46.79 32.92
C SER A 130 -5.59 46.18 32.23
N ASP A 131 -5.63 46.21 30.90
CA ASP A 131 -6.74 45.69 30.11
C ASP A 131 -6.83 44.16 30.22
N ALA A 132 -8.02 43.61 29.99
CA ALA A 132 -8.20 42.18 29.89
C ALA A 132 -7.58 41.64 28.59
N PHE A 133 -7.13 40.39 28.60
CA PHE A 133 -6.80 39.70 27.36
C PHE A 133 -8.08 39.30 26.63
N LEU A 134 -8.10 39.56 25.32
CA LEU A 134 -9.15 39.16 24.41
C LEU A 134 -8.55 38.23 23.34
N ILE A 135 -9.22 37.12 23.09
CA ILE A 135 -8.89 36.17 22.03
C ILE A 135 -9.86 36.41 20.87
N GLY A 136 -9.36 36.54 19.65
CA GLY A 136 -10.20 36.62 18.47
C GLY A 136 -10.85 37.97 18.18
N LYS A 137 -10.42 39.08 18.82
CA LYS A 137 -11.02 40.41 18.61
C LYS A 137 -10.96 40.80 17.13
N SER A 138 -12.12 41.12 16.56
CA SER A 138 -12.31 41.44 15.14
C SER A 138 -11.93 40.32 14.16
N LEU A 139 -11.52 39.16 14.66
CA LEU A 139 -11.06 38.05 13.86
C LEU A 139 -12.24 37.27 13.27
N GLN A 140 -12.28 37.15 11.95
CA GLN A 140 -13.18 36.24 11.26
C GLN A 140 -12.47 34.91 11.07
N ALA A 141 -12.66 34.00 12.02
CA ALA A 141 -11.99 32.70 12.01
C ALA A 141 -12.72 31.63 12.83
N ARG A 142 -12.25 30.40 12.69
CA ARG A 142 -12.50 29.30 13.61
C ARG A 142 -11.23 28.98 14.37
N MET A 143 -11.33 28.63 15.65
CA MET A 143 -10.17 28.29 16.49
C MET A 143 -10.39 26.97 17.23
N ARG A 144 -9.32 26.18 17.36
CA ARG A 144 -9.31 24.95 18.18
C ARG A 144 -8.63 25.17 19.52
N ASN A 145 -7.56 25.96 19.55
CA ASN A 145 -6.86 26.26 20.78
C ASN A 145 -6.10 27.59 20.72
N LEU A 146 -5.64 28.05 21.89
CA LEU A 146 -4.60 29.06 22.03
C LEU A 146 -3.74 28.68 23.24
N THR A 147 -2.46 28.39 23.02
CA THR A 147 -1.53 27.99 24.07
C THR A 147 -0.47 29.06 24.27
N ILE A 148 -0.14 29.36 25.53
CA ILE A 148 0.83 30.36 25.93
C ILE A 148 1.87 29.71 26.83
N TYR A 149 3.13 29.90 26.48
CA TYR A 149 4.31 29.43 27.19
C TYR A 149 5.07 30.61 27.80
N ASN A 150 5.64 30.42 28.99
CA ASN A 150 6.52 31.37 29.64
C ASN A 150 8.01 31.19 29.31
N VAL A 151 8.29 30.43 28.24
CA VAL A 151 9.64 30.17 27.71
C VAL A 151 9.64 30.43 26.20
N GLU A 152 10.81 30.71 25.64
CA GLU A 152 11.00 30.64 24.19
C GLU A 152 11.07 29.16 23.78
N LEU A 153 10.20 28.76 22.86
CA LEU A 153 10.35 27.51 22.11
C LEU A 153 11.25 27.75 20.89
N ASN A 154 12.18 26.83 20.64
CA ASN A 154 12.94 26.80 19.39
C ASN A 154 12.11 26.19 18.24
N SER A 155 12.62 26.21 17.01
CA SER A 155 11.86 25.76 15.83
C SER A 155 11.42 24.29 15.92
N ASP A 156 12.26 23.39 16.45
CA ASP A 156 11.91 21.98 16.65
C ASP A 156 10.78 21.85 17.68
N GLN A 157 10.84 22.61 18.77
CA GLN A 157 9.82 22.60 19.82
C GLN A 157 8.49 23.24 19.38
N VAL A 158 8.51 24.26 18.52
CA VAL A 158 7.31 24.82 17.90
C VAL A 158 6.64 23.78 17.00
N SER A 159 7.44 23.04 16.21
CA SER A 159 6.95 21.94 15.40
C SER A 159 6.41 20.78 16.25
N GLU A 160 7.05 20.46 17.38
CA GLU A 160 6.59 19.44 18.32
C GLU A 160 5.25 19.85 18.97
N ALA A 161 5.13 21.11 19.41
CA ALA A 161 3.93 21.65 20.02
C ALA A 161 2.70 21.66 19.09
N MET A 162 2.92 21.55 17.77
CA MET A 162 1.84 21.48 16.78
C MET A 162 1.08 20.13 16.81
N PHE A 163 1.77 19.03 17.16
CA PHE A 163 1.25 17.66 17.01
C PHE A 163 1.36 16.78 18.28
N SER A 164 2.13 17.19 19.28
CA SER A 164 2.44 16.34 20.43
C SER A 164 1.32 16.30 21.47
N GLU A 165 1.00 15.09 21.96
CA GLU A 165 0.16 14.92 23.15
C GLU A 165 0.87 15.31 24.46
N THR A 166 2.20 15.36 24.44
CA THR A 166 3.05 15.85 25.53
C THR A 166 3.70 17.16 25.08
N PRO A 167 3.01 18.29 25.21
CA PRO A 167 3.53 19.57 24.73
C PRO A 167 4.77 19.98 25.53
N PRO A 168 5.64 20.84 24.97
CA PRO A 168 6.82 21.36 25.67
C PRO A 168 6.49 21.95 27.04
N SER A 169 7.41 21.84 27.99
CA SER A 169 7.25 22.44 29.31
C SER A 169 7.15 23.97 29.24
N GLY A 170 6.44 24.58 30.19
CA GLY A 170 6.34 26.04 30.30
C GLY A 170 4.97 26.63 29.95
N ILE A 171 3.96 25.80 29.72
CA ILE A 171 2.57 26.25 29.51
C ILE A 171 2.07 26.99 30.77
N VAL A 172 1.55 28.20 30.57
CA VAL A 172 0.87 28.98 31.62
C VAL A 172 -0.63 29.13 31.38
N ALA A 173 -1.06 29.03 30.12
CA ALA A 173 -2.46 28.97 29.70
C ALA A 173 -2.60 28.10 28.45
N ASN A 174 -3.67 27.32 28.37
CA ASN A 174 -4.05 26.52 27.21
C ASN A 174 -5.57 26.58 27.04
N PHE A 175 -6.04 27.56 26.28
CA PHE A 175 -7.45 27.74 25.99
C PHE A 175 -7.90 26.70 24.98
N ASP A 176 -8.78 25.82 25.42
CA ASP A 176 -9.28 24.68 24.67
C ASP A 176 -10.72 24.96 24.19
N PHE A 177 -10.86 24.98 22.86
CA PHE A 177 -12.12 25.23 22.15
C PHE A 177 -12.63 23.97 21.43
N THR A 178 -12.16 22.76 21.78
CA THR A 178 -12.63 21.50 21.17
C THR A 178 -13.83 20.89 21.89
N GLN A 179 -14.29 21.53 22.96
CA GLN A 179 -15.41 21.07 23.79
C GLN A 179 -16.53 22.11 23.86
N LYS A 180 -17.75 21.67 24.20
CA LYS A 180 -18.96 22.52 24.23
C LYS A 180 -18.81 23.75 25.12
N THR A 181 -18.20 23.58 26.29
CA THR A 181 -17.93 24.66 27.24
C THR A 181 -16.43 24.95 27.21
N PRO A 182 -15.99 26.00 26.51
CA PRO A 182 -14.58 26.27 26.35
C PRO A 182 -13.93 26.58 27.71
N LYS A 183 -12.72 26.11 27.92
CA LYS A 183 -12.01 26.26 29.20
C LYS A 183 -10.51 26.36 29.00
N ASP A 184 -9.82 26.90 29.99
CA ASP A 184 -8.36 26.79 30.07
C ASP A 184 -7.99 25.46 30.72
N ILE A 185 -7.37 24.55 29.95
CA ILE A 185 -6.84 23.27 30.46
C ILE A 185 -5.40 23.38 30.95
N GLY A 186 -4.83 24.58 30.94
CA GLY A 186 -3.53 24.88 31.53
C GLY A 186 -3.55 24.82 33.06
N PRO A 187 -2.37 24.98 33.70
CA PRO A 187 -2.22 24.84 35.15
C PRO A 187 -3.01 25.89 35.95
N SER A 188 -3.37 27.02 35.33
CA SER A 188 -3.99 28.17 35.99
C SER A 188 -5.53 28.17 35.91
N ASN A 189 -6.12 27.44 34.95
CA ASN A 189 -7.57 27.35 34.73
C ASN A 189 -8.28 28.71 34.71
N TYR A 190 -7.80 29.62 33.85
CA TYR A 190 -8.36 30.96 33.68
C TYR A 190 -9.82 30.93 33.17
N PRO A 191 -10.65 31.92 33.54
CA PRO A 191 -12.01 32.01 33.03
C PRO A 191 -12.03 32.25 31.52
N VAL A 192 -13.03 31.67 30.85
CA VAL A 192 -13.27 31.83 29.40
C VAL A 192 -14.71 32.29 29.21
N THR A 193 -14.91 33.51 28.69
CA THR A 193 -16.24 34.09 28.46
C THR A 193 -16.39 34.49 27.00
N LEU A 194 -17.39 33.93 26.32
CA LEU A 194 -17.72 34.29 24.94
C LEU A 194 -18.54 35.58 24.93
N GLU A 195 -18.07 36.62 24.22
CA GLU A 195 -18.74 37.92 24.11
C GLU A 195 -18.93 38.31 22.62
N ASN A 196 -19.79 39.31 22.37
CA ASN A 196 -19.92 40.02 21.10
C ASN A 196 -20.10 39.17 19.82
N GLY A 197 -20.70 37.98 19.95
CA GLY A 197 -20.99 37.08 18.83
C GLY A 197 -20.02 35.92 18.66
N ALA A 198 -19.09 35.71 19.61
CA ALA A 198 -18.34 34.47 19.74
C ALA A 198 -19.28 33.33 20.14
N SER A 199 -19.18 32.18 19.47
CA SER A 199 -20.00 31.01 19.78
C SER A 199 -19.25 29.71 19.55
N MET A 200 -19.53 28.69 20.36
CA MET A 200 -19.12 27.33 20.04
C MET A 200 -20.06 26.75 18.99
N GLU A 201 -19.49 26.23 17.91
CA GLU A 201 -20.24 25.52 16.87
C GLU A 201 -19.87 24.04 16.91
N LEU A 202 -20.87 23.17 16.69
CA LEU A 202 -20.64 21.75 16.52
C LEU A 202 -20.48 21.44 15.03
N LYS A 203 -19.40 20.78 14.68
CA LYS A 203 -19.08 20.37 13.30
C LYS A 203 -19.10 18.87 13.18
N THR A 204 -19.71 18.38 12.11
CA THR A 204 -19.74 16.96 11.79
C THR A 204 -19.08 16.75 10.42
N PRO A 205 -17.99 15.97 10.34
CA PRO A 205 -17.42 15.58 9.05
C PRO A 205 -18.42 14.82 8.21
N VAL A 206 -18.57 15.18 6.94
CA VAL A 206 -19.54 14.54 6.05
C VAL A 206 -19.03 14.40 4.62
N LEU A 207 -19.39 13.27 4.02
CA LEU A 207 -19.50 13.11 2.57
C LEU A 207 -20.87 13.62 2.13
N GLN A 208 -20.89 14.73 1.39
CA GLN A 208 -22.08 15.24 0.74
C GLN A 208 -22.30 14.52 -0.59
N ILE A 209 -23.51 14.03 -0.81
CA ILE A 209 -23.90 13.32 -2.03
C ILE A 209 -25.15 13.96 -2.60
N ASN A 210 -25.01 14.43 -3.85
CA ASN A 210 -26.05 15.10 -4.60
C ASN A 210 -26.14 14.51 -6.02
N GLY A 211 -27.36 14.38 -6.53
CA GLY A 211 -27.61 13.87 -7.89
C GLY A 211 -27.12 12.43 -8.04
N ALA A 212 -26.42 12.13 -9.13
CA ALA A 212 -25.91 10.78 -9.45
C ALA A 212 -24.50 10.50 -8.88
N SER A 213 -24.06 11.27 -7.88
CA SER A 213 -22.71 11.21 -7.33
C SER A 213 -22.54 10.07 -6.32
N TYR A 214 -21.31 9.67 -6.04
CA TYR A 214 -20.98 8.62 -5.08
C TYR A 214 -19.51 8.65 -4.66
N ALA A 215 -19.20 7.91 -3.61
CA ALA A 215 -17.83 7.61 -3.21
C ALA A 215 -17.53 6.12 -3.42
N GLN A 216 -16.32 5.84 -3.92
CA GLN A 216 -15.89 4.49 -4.24
C GLN A 216 -14.55 4.18 -3.58
N PRO A 217 -14.52 3.30 -2.58
CA PRO A 217 -13.28 2.68 -2.12
C PRO A 217 -12.59 1.94 -3.28
N ILE A 218 -11.36 2.34 -3.61
CA ILE A 218 -10.58 1.86 -4.74
C ILE A 218 -9.74 0.68 -4.27
N ASN A 219 -9.94 -0.48 -4.89
CA ASN A 219 -9.25 -1.74 -4.57
C ASN A 219 -9.46 -2.25 -3.13
N ASP A 220 -10.52 -1.80 -2.44
CA ASP A 220 -10.88 -2.28 -1.10
C ASP A 220 -11.68 -3.60 -1.15
N VAL A 221 -11.07 -4.62 -1.76
CA VAL A 221 -11.77 -5.86 -2.13
C VAL A 221 -11.99 -6.83 -0.98
N THR A 222 -11.34 -6.60 0.16
CA THR A 222 -11.51 -7.38 1.39
C THR A 222 -12.79 -7.01 2.13
N VAL A 223 -13.34 -5.81 1.88
CA VAL A 223 -14.61 -5.37 2.49
C VAL A 223 -15.79 -6.03 1.78
N ASN A 224 -16.16 -7.22 2.24
CA ASN A 224 -17.08 -8.10 1.53
C ASN A 224 -18.26 -8.66 2.38
N PRO A 225 -19.04 -7.81 3.07
CA PRO A 225 -20.16 -8.28 3.88
C PRO A 225 -21.18 -9.07 3.05
N GLY A 226 -21.50 -10.30 3.47
CA GLY A 226 -22.46 -11.19 2.80
C GLY A 226 -21.98 -11.76 1.45
N GLY A 227 -20.69 -11.64 1.13
CA GLY A 227 -20.12 -12.12 -0.14
C GLY A 227 -19.35 -13.44 -0.04
N GLU A 228 -18.72 -13.79 1.07
CA GLU A 228 -17.83 -14.97 1.13
C GLU A 228 -18.55 -16.33 1.16
N GLY A 229 -19.88 -16.34 1.29
CA GLY A 229 -20.71 -17.52 1.26
C GLY A 229 -22.02 -17.32 2.01
N PRO A 230 -22.91 -18.32 2.00
CA PRO A 230 -24.25 -18.20 2.58
C PRO A 230 -24.29 -18.16 4.11
N PHE A 231 -23.18 -18.49 4.78
CA PHE A 231 -23.11 -18.62 6.25
C PHE A 231 -22.18 -17.61 6.93
N GLU A 232 -21.74 -16.58 6.19
CA GLU A 232 -20.72 -15.65 6.68
C GLU A 232 -21.40 -14.46 7.37
N PRO A 233 -21.17 -14.27 8.68
CA PRO A 233 -21.76 -13.16 9.41
C PRO A 233 -21.16 -11.82 8.98
N TYR A 234 -21.88 -10.74 9.22
CA TYR A 234 -21.35 -9.39 9.02
C TYR A 234 -22.20 -8.35 9.76
N SER A 235 -21.63 -7.16 9.91
CA SER A 235 -22.33 -5.98 10.39
C SER A 235 -21.95 -4.77 9.57
N VAL A 236 -22.92 -3.92 9.24
CA VAL A 236 -22.69 -2.63 8.59
C VAL A 236 -23.44 -1.57 9.38
N GLN A 237 -22.78 -0.45 9.69
CA GLN A 237 -23.35 0.65 10.45
C GLN A 237 -22.94 1.98 9.83
N ALA A 238 -23.84 2.95 9.79
CA ALA A 238 -23.58 4.25 9.19
C ALA A 238 -24.32 5.38 9.90
N TRP A 239 -23.69 6.55 9.98
CA TRP A 239 -24.37 7.79 10.34
C TRP A 239 -24.76 8.57 9.10
N VAL A 240 -26.06 8.86 8.97
CA VAL A 240 -26.62 9.51 7.77
C VAL A 240 -27.62 10.60 8.14
N LYS A 241 -27.73 11.61 7.28
CA LYS A 241 -28.80 12.62 7.29
C LYS A 241 -29.26 12.88 5.85
N LEU A 242 -30.58 12.89 5.67
CA LEU A 242 -31.23 12.98 4.36
C LEU A 242 -31.66 14.41 4.04
N ASP A 243 -31.42 14.86 2.81
CA ASP A 243 -31.75 16.22 2.34
C ASP A 243 -32.79 16.25 1.21
N GLY A 244 -33.03 15.11 0.54
CA GLY A 244 -33.82 15.04 -0.70
C GLY A 244 -35.06 14.14 -0.63
N THR A 245 -35.78 14.01 -1.76
CA THR A 245 -36.92 13.10 -1.97
C THR A 245 -36.60 11.97 -2.97
N GLY A 246 -35.34 11.54 -3.05
CA GLY A 246 -34.91 10.46 -3.93
C GLY A 246 -35.73 9.19 -3.65
N LEU A 247 -36.22 8.50 -4.69
CA LEU A 247 -37.09 7.33 -4.50
C LEU A 247 -36.36 6.23 -3.72
N ASN A 248 -35.12 5.92 -4.12
CA ASN A 248 -34.22 5.00 -3.42
C ASN A 248 -32.91 5.73 -3.11
N ASN A 249 -32.40 5.57 -1.89
CA ASN A 249 -31.18 6.20 -1.41
C ASN A 249 -30.28 5.11 -0.79
N THR A 250 -29.29 4.64 -1.54
CA THR A 250 -28.35 3.62 -1.06
C THR A 250 -27.27 4.24 -0.19
N ILE A 251 -27.14 3.77 1.05
CA ILE A 251 -26.08 4.20 1.97
C ILE A 251 -24.79 3.47 1.63
N PHE A 252 -24.86 2.14 1.57
CA PHE A 252 -23.73 1.25 1.31
C PHE A 252 -24.19 0.02 0.54
N CYS A 253 -23.38 -0.45 -0.40
CA CYS A 253 -23.50 -1.78 -0.96
C CYS A 253 -22.12 -2.33 -1.30
N ASN A 254 -21.97 -3.65 -1.36
CA ASN A 254 -20.71 -4.28 -1.76
C ASN A 254 -20.87 -5.21 -2.98
N GLY A 255 -21.80 -4.91 -3.88
CA GLY A 255 -22.07 -5.72 -5.07
C GLY A 255 -23.13 -5.15 -6.01
N ASP A 256 -23.52 -5.97 -6.99
CA ASP A 256 -24.64 -5.66 -7.87
C ASP A 256 -25.94 -6.08 -7.18
N ILE A 257 -26.88 -5.15 -7.08
CA ILE A 257 -28.12 -5.35 -6.31
C ILE A 257 -29.09 -6.35 -6.98
N SER A 258 -28.85 -6.72 -8.23
CA SER A 258 -29.63 -7.72 -8.97
C SER A 258 -29.03 -9.12 -8.94
N LEU A 259 -27.84 -9.27 -8.34
CA LEU A 259 -27.19 -10.56 -8.16
C LEU A 259 -27.46 -11.09 -6.76
N ASN A 260 -27.65 -12.40 -6.63
CA ASN A 260 -27.84 -13.06 -5.35
C ASN A 260 -26.52 -13.19 -4.56
N SER A 261 -25.80 -12.09 -4.30
CA SER A 261 -24.53 -12.07 -3.56
C SER A 261 -24.24 -10.72 -2.91
N GLY A 262 -23.59 -10.69 -1.75
CA GLY A 262 -23.25 -9.46 -1.05
C GLY A 262 -24.44 -8.88 -0.28
N MET A 263 -24.43 -7.57 -0.03
CA MET A 263 -25.51 -6.86 0.65
C MET A 263 -25.71 -5.44 0.14
N SER A 264 -26.87 -4.88 0.46
CA SER A 264 -27.15 -3.46 0.30
C SER A 264 -27.96 -2.92 1.46
N LEU A 265 -27.58 -1.74 1.94
CA LEU A 265 -28.29 -0.96 2.95
C LEU A 265 -28.78 0.34 2.31
N TYR A 266 -30.10 0.53 2.27
CA TYR A 266 -30.71 1.62 1.52
C TYR A 266 -32.03 2.08 2.15
N MET A 267 -32.57 3.19 1.67
CA MET A 267 -33.84 3.75 2.12
C MET A 267 -34.75 4.07 0.94
N THR A 268 -36.06 3.89 1.12
CA THR A 268 -37.05 4.17 0.08
C THR A 268 -38.06 5.20 0.57
N TYR A 269 -38.29 6.24 -0.25
CA TYR A 269 -39.23 7.32 0.03
C TYR A 269 -40.68 6.84 -0.16
N ASN A 270 -41.54 7.12 0.82
CA ASN A 270 -42.97 6.91 0.72
C ASN A 270 -43.68 8.25 0.48
N SER A 271 -44.18 8.45 -0.74
CA SER A 271 -44.87 9.69 -1.13
C SER A 271 -46.15 9.98 -0.35
N SER A 272 -46.77 8.95 0.25
CA SER A 272 -48.03 9.10 1.00
C SER A 272 -47.80 9.63 2.41
N THR A 273 -46.79 9.09 3.10
CA THR A 273 -46.43 9.45 4.49
C THR A 273 -45.36 10.53 4.56
N LYS A 274 -44.68 10.82 3.43
CA LYS A 274 -43.58 11.79 3.32
C LYS A 274 -42.40 11.47 4.25
N ASP A 275 -42.14 10.17 4.42
CA ASP A 275 -41.05 9.63 5.22
C ASP A 275 -40.33 8.52 4.46
N TYR A 276 -39.30 7.95 5.08
CA TYR A 276 -38.48 6.89 4.54
C TYR A 276 -38.59 5.62 5.38
N SER A 277 -38.64 4.48 4.72
CA SER A 277 -38.36 3.18 5.35
C SER A 277 -36.94 2.74 5.01
N VAL A 278 -36.27 2.11 5.97
CA VAL A 278 -34.92 1.55 5.81
C VAL A 278 -35.03 0.10 5.36
N TYR A 279 -34.14 -0.33 4.47
CA TYR A 279 -34.06 -1.67 3.96
C TYR A 279 -32.64 -2.21 4.06
N ALA A 280 -32.52 -3.46 4.48
CA ALA A 280 -31.31 -4.25 4.35
C ALA A 280 -31.61 -5.45 3.44
N ALA A 281 -30.79 -5.67 2.42
CA ALA A 281 -30.87 -6.83 1.55
C ALA A 281 -29.61 -7.69 1.68
N HIS A 282 -29.79 -9.01 1.78
CA HIS A 282 -28.72 -10.01 1.74
C HIS A 282 -28.78 -10.75 0.39
N GLY A 283 -27.97 -10.32 -0.58
CA GLY A 283 -28.05 -10.78 -1.97
C GLY A 283 -28.98 -9.94 -2.85
N ASP A 284 -29.84 -10.59 -3.64
CA ASP A 284 -30.69 -9.92 -4.63
C ASP A 284 -31.76 -9.06 -3.94
N SER A 285 -31.68 -7.75 -4.17
CA SER A 285 -32.61 -6.75 -3.63
C SER A 285 -34.05 -6.88 -4.15
N ASN A 286 -34.30 -7.70 -5.16
CA ASN A 286 -35.63 -8.01 -5.66
C ASN A 286 -36.23 -9.29 -5.05
N ASN A 287 -35.45 -10.05 -4.29
CA ASN A 287 -35.92 -11.28 -3.66
C ASN A 287 -36.54 -10.98 -2.28
N PRO A 288 -37.87 -11.07 -2.10
CA PRO A 288 -38.52 -10.68 -0.85
C PRO A 288 -38.14 -11.54 0.35
N THR A 289 -37.57 -12.74 0.15
CA THR A 289 -37.06 -13.60 1.24
C THR A 289 -35.74 -13.09 1.81
N ASN A 290 -35.06 -12.19 1.10
CA ASN A 290 -33.73 -11.68 1.44
C ASN A 290 -33.71 -10.18 1.77
N VAL A 291 -34.88 -9.54 1.77
CA VAL A 291 -35.03 -8.10 1.99
C VAL A 291 -35.81 -7.84 3.27
N LEU A 292 -35.18 -7.18 4.22
CA LEU A 292 -35.78 -6.75 5.48
C LEU A 292 -36.10 -5.26 5.44
N LYS A 293 -37.36 -4.92 5.73
CA LYS A 293 -37.86 -3.54 5.86
C LYS A 293 -38.00 -3.14 7.33
N SER A 294 -37.65 -1.90 7.65
CA SER A 294 -37.89 -1.29 8.97
C SER A 294 -39.36 -1.17 9.34
N THR A 295 -39.66 -1.22 10.64
CA THR A 295 -40.98 -0.92 11.20
C THR A 295 -41.11 0.57 11.53
N SER A 296 -40.03 1.21 11.98
CA SER A 296 -39.97 2.67 12.15
C SER A 296 -39.68 3.39 10.83
N THR A 297 -40.01 4.67 10.78
CA THR A 297 -39.71 5.56 9.65
C THR A 297 -38.71 6.65 10.03
N VAL A 298 -37.98 7.15 9.04
CA VAL A 298 -37.00 8.23 9.19
C VAL A 298 -37.39 9.43 8.32
N SER A 299 -37.10 10.64 8.79
CA SER A 299 -37.43 11.90 8.09
C SER A 299 -36.18 12.61 7.58
N THR A 300 -36.35 13.58 6.68
CA THR A 300 -35.26 14.47 6.27
C THR A 300 -34.79 15.34 7.44
N ASP A 301 -33.61 15.94 7.25
CA ASP A 301 -33.04 16.96 8.13
C ASP A 301 -32.73 16.49 9.57
N LYS A 302 -32.65 15.18 9.80
CA LYS A 302 -32.28 14.57 11.08
C LYS A 302 -31.18 13.52 10.90
N TRP A 303 -30.30 13.45 11.89
CA TRP A 303 -29.29 12.41 11.99
C TRP A 303 -29.90 11.09 12.45
N TYR A 304 -29.52 10.02 11.75
CA TYR A 304 -29.83 8.66 12.13
C TYR A 304 -28.57 7.82 12.09
N ASN A 305 -28.43 6.93 13.06
CA ASN A 305 -27.52 5.81 12.95
C ASN A 305 -28.30 4.61 12.42
N ILE A 306 -27.90 4.12 11.25
CA ILE A 306 -28.57 3.03 10.56
C ILE A 306 -27.61 1.85 10.49
N GLY A 307 -28.03 0.68 10.94
CA GLY A 307 -27.21 -0.52 10.88
C GLY A 307 -27.98 -1.77 10.51
N CYS A 308 -27.26 -2.79 10.06
CA CYS A 308 -27.78 -4.13 9.87
C CYS A 308 -26.73 -5.19 10.22
N THR A 309 -27.19 -6.33 10.72
CA THR A 309 -26.34 -7.48 11.03
C THR A 309 -26.92 -8.76 10.44
N PHE A 310 -26.04 -9.68 10.06
CA PHE A 310 -26.40 -11.02 9.63
C PHE A 310 -25.60 -12.03 10.46
N ASP A 311 -26.28 -13.03 11.01
CA ASP A 311 -25.70 -13.98 11.97
C ASP A 311 -24.95 -15.16 11.31
N GLY A 312 -24.99 -15.27 9.98
CA GLY A 312 -24.46 -16.44 9.27
C GLY A 312 -25.32 -17.71 9.41
N ALA A 313 -26.38 -17.70 10.22
CA ALA A 313 -27.33 -18.79 10.41
C ALA A 313 -28.68 -18.56 9.71
N GLY A 314 -28.86 -17.40 9.07
CA GLY A 314 -30.04 -17.06 8.28
C GLY A 314 -30.94 -15.99 8.90
N THR A 315 -30.44 -15.23 9.89
CA THR A 315 -31.15 -14.11 10.50
C THR A 315 -30.52 -12.78 10.10
N LEU A 316 -31.28 -11.94 9.41
CA LEU A 316 -30.95 -10.55 9.13
C LEU A 316 -31.66 -9.64 10.15
N LYS A 317 -30.94 -8.67 10.72
CA LYS A 317 -31.46 -7.70 11.68
C LYS A 317 -31.18 -6.28 11.20
N LEU A 318 -32.09 -5.37 11.50
CA LEU A 318 -32.00 -3.96 11.14
C LEU A 318 -32.15 -3.10 12.40
N TYR A 319 -31.29 -2.10 12.52
CA TYR A 319 -31.17 -1.23 13.69
C TYR A 319 -31.33 0.22 13.27
N ILE A 320 -32.09 0.99 14.06
CA ILE A 320 -32.22 2.43 13.92
C ILE A 320 -31.86 3.05 15.27
N ASN A 321 -30.91 3.99 15.25
CA ASN A 321 -30.40 4.68 16.44
C ASN A 321 -29.91 3.71 17.53
N GLY A 322 -29.27 2.62 17.09
CA GLY A 322 -28.74 1.57 17.94
C GLY A 322 -29.78 0.62 18.56
N ASN A 323 -31.07 0.78 18.26
CA ASN A 323 -32.11 -0.13 18.73
C ASN A 323 -32.52 -1.10 17.63
N LEU A 324 -32.71 -2.38 17.98
CA LEU A 324 -33.24 -3.38 17.05
C LEU A 324 -34.66 -2.97 16.63
N ASP A 325 -34.85 -2.73 15.33
CA ASP A 325 -36.10 -2.23 14.76
C ASP A 325 -36.88 -3.32 14.03
N ALA A 326 -36.18 -4.21 13.32
CA ALA A 326 -36.77 -5.32 12.59
C ALA A 326 -35.82 -6.53 12.50
N SER A 327 -36.38 -7.72 12.28
CA SER A 327 -35.62 -8.95 12.06
C SER A 327 -36.34 -9.86 11.06
N LEU A 328 -35.57 -10.56 10.24
CA LEU A 328 -36.02 -11.53 9.24
C LEU A 328 -35.25 -12.83 9.44
N ALA A 329 -35.97 -13.92 9.68
CA ALA A 329 -35.41 -15.27 9.79
C ALA A 329 -35.61 -16.05 8.49
N ASN A 330 -34.79 -17.09 8.30
CA ASN A 330 -34.80 -17.95 7.11
C ASN A 330 -34.47 -17.20 5.82
N VAL A 331 -33.53 -16.26 5.90
CA VAL A 331 -32.94 -15.61 4.72
C VAL A 331 -32.29 -16.69 3.84
N GLU A 332 -32.55 -16.64 2.53
CA GLU A 332 -32.04 -17.61 1.57
C GLU A 332 -30.54 -17.44 1.35
N ASN A 333 -29.87 -18.57 1.13
CA ASN A 333 -28.45 -18.65 0.84
C ASN A 333 -28.08 -17.81 -0.40
N THR A 334 -27.04 -17.00 -0.26
CA THR A 334 -26.44 -16.23 -1.34
C THR A 334 -25.34 -17.02 -2.07
N LEU A 335 -25.09 -16.64 -3.31
CA LEU A 335 -23.95 -17.10 -4.09
C LEU A 335 -22.67 -16.49 -3.54
N ARG A 336 -21.62 -17.33 -3.48
CA ARG A 336 -20.29 -16.88 -3.10
C ARG A 336 -19.73 -15.89 -4.13
N LYS A 337 -19.27 -14.76 -3.62
CA LYS A 337 -18.55 -13.69 -4.28
C LYS A 337 -17.23 -13.49 -3.55
N TYR A 338 -16.12 -13.96 -4.11
CA TYR A 338 -14.78 -13.97 -3.49
C TYR A 338 -14.14 -12.59 -3.22
N THR A 339 -14.79 -11.50 -3.61
CA THR A 339 -14.28 -10.14 -3.42
C THR A 339 -15.41 -9.14 -3.29
N GLY A 340 -15.31 -8.26 -2.30
CA GLY A 340 -16.19 -7.12 -2.14
C GLY A 340 -15.97 -6.08 -3.23
N THR A 341 -17.03 -5.34 -3.56
CA THR A 341 -16.89 -4.11 -4.35
C THR A 341 -17.67 -3.00 -3.66
N PRO A 342 -17.19 -2.52 -2.50
CA PRO A 342 -17.88 -1.51 -1.71
C PRO A 342 -18.14 -0.25 -2.56
N LEU A 343 -19.31 0.32 -2.35
CA LEU A 343 -19.77 1.55 -2.97
C LEU A 343 -20.59 2.32 -1.93
N ILE A 344 -20.26 3.59 -1.76
CA ILE A 344 -20.83 4.45 -0.72
C ILE A 344 -21.71 5.49 -1.40
N GLY A 345 -22.96 5.58 -0.95
CA GLY A 345 -23.92 6.55 -1.46
C GLY A 345 -24.53 6.22 -2.81
N SER A 346 -24.34 5.01 -3.33
CA SER A 346 -24.93 4.53 -4.57
C SER A 346 -24.90 2.99 -4.62
N SER A 347 -25.56 2.42 -5.62
CA SER A 347 -25.61 0.99 -5.87
C SER A 347 -25.10 0.63 -7.26
N LYS A 348 -24.81 -0.65 -7.50
CA LYS A 348 -24.49 -1.15 -8.85
C LYS A 348 -25.66 -1.91 -9.46
N LEU A 349 -25.88 -1.72 -10.76
CA LEU A 349 -26.86 -2.45 -11.56
C LEU A 349 -26.24 -2.80 -12.92
N GLY A 350 -26.24 -4.08 -13.29
CA GLY A 350 -25.54 -4.57 -14.49
C GLY A 350 -24.02 -4.42 -14.42
N GLY A 351 -23.44 -4.45 -13.22
CA GLY A 351 -22.02 -4.30 -12.95
C GLY A 351 -21.52 -2.86 -12.89
N VAL A 352 -22.39 -1.87 -13.14
CA VAL A 352 -22.04 -0.45 -13.23
C VAL A 352 -22.71 0.35 -12.12
N PRO A 353 -22.02 1.30 -11.45
CA PRO A 353 -22.66 2.24 -10.53
C PRO A 353 -23.82 2.98 -11.19
N THR A 354 -24.94 3.13 -10.48
CA THR A 354 -26.15 3.79 -10.98
C THR A 354 -26.53 5.01 -10.14
N GLY A 355 -26.76 6.12 -10.81
CA GLY A 355 -27.24 7.35 -10.19
C GLY A 355 -28.71 7.31 -9.76
N ILE A 356 -29.48 6.30 -10.18
CA ILE A 356 -30.93 6.20 -9.92
C ILE A 356 -31.22 5.95 -8.43
N ASN A 357 -30.32 5.23 -7.75
CA ASN A 357 -30.42 4.90 -6.32
C ASN A 357 -29.43 5.71 -5.47
N ALA A 358 -28.85 6.78 -6.03
CA ALA A 358 -27.85 7.57 -5.34
C ALA A 358 -28.46 8.25 -4.10
N PHE A 359 -27.72 8.21 -3.00
CA PHE A 359 -28.09 8.84 -1.75
C PHE A 359 -28.21 10.36 -1.93
N GLN A 360 -29.26 10.97 -1.38
CA GLN A 360 -29.45 12.42 -1.37
C GLN A 360 -29.34 12.96 0.05
N GLY A 361 -28.15 13.44 0.40
CA GLY A 361 -27.85 14.02 1.70
C GLY A 361 -26.39 13.83 2.09
N VAL A 362 -26.14 13.68 3.38
CA VAL A 362 -24.82 13.52 3.96
C VAL A 362 -24.63 12.17 4.67
N ILE A 363 -23.41 11.65 4.58
CA ILE A 363 -22.95 10.46 5.31
C ILE A 363 -21.71 10.86 6.11
N SER A 364 -21.70 10.61 7.42
CA SER A 364 -20.56 11.00 8.27
C SER A 364 -19.52 9.91 8.43
N VAL A 365 -19.96 8.69 8.70
CA VAL A 365 -19.10 7.52 8.90
C VAL A 365 -19.81 6.26 8.43
N ILE A 366 -19.05 5.30 7.92
CA ILE A 366 -19.50 3.94 7.64
C ILE A 366 -18.49 2.97 8.23
N ASP A 367 -18.99 2.03 9.02
CA ASP A 367 -18.25 0.93 9.59
C ASP A 367 -18.74 -0.41 9.05
N VAL A 368 -17.81 -1.33 8.82
CA VAL A 368 -18.08 -2.68 8.34
C VAL A 368 -17.30 -3.69 9.15
N TRP A 369 -17.99 -4.73 9.62
CA TRP A 369 -17.41 -5.88 10.29
C TRP A 369 -17.74 -7.18 9.55
N ASP A 370 -16.83 -8.15 9.59
CA ASP A 370 -17.00 -9.53 9.13
C ASP A 370 -17.55 -10.47 10.21
N ILE A 371 -18.05 -9.90 11.31
CA ILE A 371 -18.74 -10.59 12.40
C ILE A 371 -20.14 -10.00 12.64
N GLU A 372 -21.01 -10.77 13.29
CA GLU A 372 -22.28 -10.27 13.80
C GLU A 372 -22.03 -9.48 15.09
N LEU A 373 -22.45 -8.22 15.12
CA LEU A 373 -22.50 -7.42 16.33
C LEU A 373 -23.85 -7.57 17.03
N ASP A 374 -23.81 -7.67 18.35
CA ASP A 374 -25.02 -7.57 19.16
C ASP A 374 -25.49 -6.10 19.30
N GLN A 375 -26.69 -5.90 19.84
CA GLN A 375 -27.27 -4.57 20.00
C GLN A 375 -26.41 -3.65 20.89
N THR A 376 -25.76 -4.18 21.92
CA THR A 376 -24.90 -3.41 22.83
C THR A 376 -23.66 -2.91 22.10
N GLN A 377 -23.06 -3.76 21.27
CA GLN A 377 -21.92 -3.39 20.42
C GLN A 377 -22.33 -2.32 19.40
N ILE A 378 -23.48 -2.47 18.72
CA ILE A 378 -24.01 -1.44 17.81
C ILE A 378 -24.21 -0.09 18.54
N GLN A 379 -24.78 -0.11 19.75
CA GLN A 379 -24.98 1.11 20.57
C GLN A 379 -23.65 1.75 21.00
N THR A 380 -22.65 0.92 21.31
CA THR A 380 -21.30 1.37 21.69
C THR A 380 -20.60 2.04 20.50
N ASN A 381 -20.57 1.35 19.35
CA ASN A 381 -19.94 1.85 18.12
C ASN A 381 -20.67 3.07 17.54
N MET A 382 -21.98 3.23 17.80
CA MET A 382 -22.70 4.45 17.44
C MET A 382 -22.18 5.67 18.21
N GLY A 383 -21.82 5.50 19.48
CA GLY A 383 -21.50 6.57 20.42
C GLY A 383 -20.01 6.91 20.55
N GLN A 384 -19.13 6.12 19.93
CA GLN A 384 -17.68 6.26 20.03
C GLN A 384 -17.02 5.96 18.69
N ILE A 385 -15.79 6.42 18.48
CA ILE A 385 -14.96 6.00 17.35
C ILE A 385 -14.22 4.73 17.79
N THR A 386 -14.48 3.60 17.13
CA THR A 386 -13.90 2.29 17.46
C THR A 386 -13.13 1.72 16.27
N GLU A 387 -11.99 2.33 15.93
CA GLU A 387 -11.10 1.82 14.89
C GLU A 387 -10.29 0.60 15.37
N GLY A 388 -10.17 -0.42 14.51
CA GLY A 388 -9.38 -1.63 14.79
C GLY A 388 -10.05 -2.60 15.78
N SER A 389 -11.37 -2.50 15.96
CA SER A 389 -12.12 -3.45 16.77
C SER A 389 -12.15 -4.86 16.13
N ASP A 390 -12.39 -5.89 16.94
CA ASP A 390 -12.39 -7.28 16.47
C ASP A 390 -13.39 -7.48 15.31
N GLY A 391 -12.95 -8.16 14.26
CA GLY A 391 -13.72 -8.35 13.03
C GLY A 391 -14.01 -7.09 12.20
N GLN A 392 -13.48 -5.91 12.55
CA GLN A 392 -13.70 -4.71 11.75
C GLN A 392 -12.83 -4.74 10.49
N VAL A 393 -13.46 -4.60 9.33
CA VAL A 393 -12.80 -4.64 8.01
C VAL A 393 -12.82 -3.29 7.30
N ALA A 394 -13.69 -2.36 7.72
CA ALA A 394 -13.69 -1.00 7.21
C ALA A 394 -14.13 0.05 8.23
N HIS A 395 -13.48 1.20 8.17
CA HIS A 395 -13.90 2.46 8.79
C HIS A 395 -13.68 3.59 7.78
N TYR A 396 -14.76 4.16 7.26
CA TYR A 396 -14.72 5.26 6.30
C TYR A 396 -15.08 6.58 7.01
N ASN A 397 -14.06 7.38 7.29
CA ASN A 397 -14.19 8.71 7.89
C ASN A 397 -13.93 9.80 6.85
N PHE A 398 -14.88 10.71 6.69
CA PHE A 398 -14.85 11.72 5.64
C PHE A 398 -14.24 13.06 6.05
N LEU A 399 -13.53 13.21 7.19
CA LEU A 399 -12.71 14.42 7.44
C LEU A 399 -11.23 14.27 7.05
N VAL A 400 -10.76 13.04 6.83
CA VAL A 400 -9.34 12.74 6.69
C VAL A 400 -8.96 12.82 5.22
N GLU A 401 -8.05 13.74 4.86
CA GLU A 401 -7.50 13.83 3.51
C GLU A 401 -6.07 13.26 3.46
N PRO A 402 -5.76 12.33 2.53
CA PRO A 402 -6.65 11.78 1.51
C PRO A 402 -7.68 10.82 2.09
N LEU A 403 -8.89 10.78 1.50
CA LEU A 403 -9.95 9.87 1.93
C LEU A 403 -9.51 8.42 1.76
N HIS A 404 -9.68 7.62 2.81
CA HIS A 404 -9.35 6.19 2.80
C HIS A 404 -10.19 5.42 3.82
N ASN A 405 -10.26 4.10 3.65
CA ASN A 405 -10.61 3.18 4.73
C ASN A 405 -9.46 3.18 5.74
N THR A 406 -9.68 3.60 6.98
CA THR A 406 -8.61 3.69 7.99
C THR A 406 -8.13 2.32 8.48
N ILE A 407 -8.92 1.26 8.26
CA ILE A 407 -8.56 -0.12 8.58
C ILE A 407 -7.64 -0.72 7.50
N SER A 408 -8.08 -0.73 6.23
CA SER A 408 -7.32 -1.35 5.14
C SER A 408 -6.31 -0.42 4.47
N GLY A 409 -6.45 0.89 4.66
CA GLY A 409 -5.71 1.93 3.95
C GLY A 409 -6.17 2.16 2.51
N ALA A 410 -7.24 1.49 2.05
CA ALA A 410 -7.71 1.63 0.68
C ALA A 410 -8.24 3.05 0.41
N PRO A 411 -7.77 3.75 -0.63
CA PRO A 411 -8.20 5.12 -0.89
C PRO A 411 -9.65 5.16 -1.37
N VAL A 412 -10.36 6.24 -1.05
CA VAL A 412 -11.74 6.47 -1.48
C VAL A 412 -11.75 7.56 -2.56
N GLY A 413 -12.19 7.20 -3.75
CA GLY A 413 -12.40 8.15 -4.86
C GLY A 413 -13.80 8.76 -4.82
N LEU A 414 -13.89 10.07 -5.03
CA LEU A 414 -15.16 10.78 -5.21
C LEU A 414 -15.50 10.87 -6.70
N THR A 415 -16.78 10.66 -7.05
CA THR A 415 -17.28 10.75 -8.43
C THR A 415 -18.42 11.75 -8.54
N GLY A 416 -18.47 12.47 -9.65
CA GLY A 416 -19.52 13.46 -9.93
C GLY A 416 -19.30 14.73 -9.10
N THR A 417 -20.34 15.14 -8.38
CA THR A 417 -20.33 16.32 -7.48
C THR A 417 -20.26 15.93 -6.01
N ALA A 418 -19.84 14.70 -5.69
CA ALA A 418 -19.60 14.31 -4.31
C ALA A 418 -18.46 15.17 -3.72
N SER A 419 -18.70 15.74 -2.54
CA SER A 419 -17.73 16.60 -1.84
C SER A 419 -17.62 16.20 -0.38
N VAL A 420 -16.51 16.58 0.24
CA VAL A 420 -16.28 16.43 1.67
C VAL A 420 -16.37 17.79 2.32
N GLU A 421 -17.22 17.90 3.34
CA GLU A 421 -17.51 19.15 4.02
C GLU A 421 -17.68 18.92 5.53
N ALA A 422 -17.81 20.00 6.29
CA ALA A 422 -18.15 19.95 7.71
C ALA A 422 -19.55 20.54 7.90
N GLU A 423 -20.52 19.68 8.18
CA GLU A 423 -21.88 20.10 8.47
C GLU A 423 -21.92 20.85 9.81
N THR A 424 -22.64 21.96 9.86
CA THR A 424 -22.74 22.82 11.05
C THR A 424 -24.07 22.57 11.76
N ASN A 425 -24.02 22.18 13.02
CA ASN A 425 -25.18 21.98 13.88
C ASN A 425 -25.21 23.04 15.00
N ASP A 426 -26.41 23.43 15.41
CA ASP A 426 -26.59 24.30 16.59
C ASP A 426 -26.13 23.54 17.84
N ALA A 427 -25.23 24.13 18.63
CA ALA A 427 -24.67 23.51 19.83
C ALA A 427 -25.70 23.35 20.97
N THR A 428 -26.87 24.00 20.85
CA THR A 428 -27.95 23.90 21.85
C THR A 428 -28.65 22.53 21.79
N GLY A 429 -28.50 21.71 22.83
CA GLY A 429 -29.24 20.44 23.00
C GLY A 429 -28.41 19.15 23.04
N PHE A 430 -27.11 19.21 22.78
CA PHE A 430 -26.22 18.03 22.81
C PHE A 430 -25.34 18.02 24.09
N ALA A 431 -25.02 16.84 24.62
CA ALA A 431 -24.14 16.69 25.78
C ALA A 431 -22.66 16.87 25.38
N ASP A 432 -21.78 17.12 26.35
CA ASP A 432 -20.33 17.09 26.13
C ASP A 432 -19.92 15.72 25.60
N PHE A 433 -19.24 15.69 24.45
CA PHE A 433 -18.62 14.47 23.95
C PHE A 433 -17.30 14.25 24.68
N VAL A 434 -16.99 13.00 25.03
CA VAL A 434 -15.61 12.64 25.36
C VAL A 434 -14.85 12.74 24.06
N GLU A 435 -13.96 13.71 23.96
CA GLU A 435 -13.07 13.85 22.80
C GLU A 435 -12.26 12.56 22.64
N SER A 436 -12.37 11.90 21.49
CA SER A 436 -11.21 11.32 20.84
C SER A 436 -10.53 12.46 20.10
N LYS A 437 -9.37 12.88 20.60
CA LYS A 437 -8.53 13.94 20.01
C LYS A 437 -8.38 13.73 18.49
N PRO A 438 -8.08 14.78 17.70
CA PRO A 438 -7.61 14.59 16.34
C PRO A 438 -6.45 13.59 16.34
N GLU A 439 -6.66 12.46 15.67
CA GLU A 439 -5.73 11.34 15.53
C GLU A 439 -5.04 10.89 16.84
N GLN A 440 -5.76 10.12 17.66
CA GLN A 440 -5.05 9.12 18.46
C GLN A 440 -4.54 8.02 17.52
N MET A 441 -3.22 8.06 17.30
CA MET A 441 -2.44 6.94 16.81
C MET A 441 -2.85 5.69 17.60
N VAL A 442 -3.24 4.63 16.88
CA VAL A 442 -3.47 3.28 17.40
C VAL A 442 -2.48 2.97 18.52
N ALA A 443 -2.99 2.52 19.67
CA ALA A 443 -2.18 2.20 20.85
C ALA A 443 -0.99 1.32 20.45
N ILE A 444 0.21 1.88 20.56
CA ILE A 444 1.46 1.15 20.31
C ILE A 444 1.56 0.01 21.34
N PRO A 445 1.91 -1.22 20.93
CA PRO A 445 2.10 -2.31 21.88
C PRO A 445 3.12 -1.91 22.95
N VAL A 446 2.71 -1.93 24.22
CA VAL A 446 3.60 -1.64 25.35
C VAL A 446 4.47 -2.87 25.60
N LEU A 447 5.67 -2.86 25.02
CA LEU A 447 6.70 -3.85 25.32
C LEU A 447 7.27 -3.62 26.74
N MET A 448 7.59 -4.70 27.45
CA MET A 448 8.27 -4.60 28.74
C MET A 448 9.68 -4.02 28.58
N ASP A 449 10.15 -3.22 29.55
CA ASP A 449 11.49 -2.60 29.54
C ASP A 449 12.63 -3.59 29.31
N ALA A 450 12.49 -4.82 29.81
CA ALA A 450 13.45 -5.89 29.62
C ALA A 450 13.57 -6.30 28.14
N THR A 451 12.44 -6.39 27.42
CA THR A 451 12.40 -6.69 25.98
C THR A 451 12.99 -5.55 25.17
N ILE A 452 12.65 -4.31 25.52
CA ILE A 452 13.24 -3.11 24.90
C ILE A 452 14.77 -3.09 25.07
N SER A 453 15.26 -3.39 26.27
CA SER A 453 16.70 -3.44 26.57
C SER A 453 17.41 -4.52 25.76
N LYS A 454 16.79 -5.70 25.62
CA LYS A 454 17.30 -6.79 24.76
C LYS A 454 17.40 -6.35 23.30
N PHE A 455 16.37 -5.73 22.75
CA PHE A 455 16.37 -5.24 21.37
C PHE A 455 17.44 -4.17 21.13
N ARG A 456 17.62 -3.23 22.07
CA ARG A 456 18.72 -2.25 21.99
C ARG A 456 20.09 -2.91 21.94
N SER A 457 20.32 -3.94 22.76
CA SER A 457 21.58 -4.69 22.74
C SER A 457 21.80 -5.41 21.41
N GLN A 458 20.76 -6.02 20.83
CA GLN A 458 20.84 -6.66 19.51
C GLN A 458 21.17 -5.67 18.37
N ALA A 459 20.63 -4.45 18.45
CA ALA A 459 20.92 -3.40 17.48
C ALA A 459 22.39 -2.95 17.54
N GLN A 460 22.96 -2.83 18.74
CA GLN A 460 24.38 -2.53 18.93
C GLN A 460 25.28 -3.65 18.40
N GLN A 461 24.97 -4.91 18.75
CA GLN A 461 25.72 -6.08 18.25
C GLN A 461 25.70 -6.18 16.71
N SER A 462 24.58 -5.84 16.09
CA SER A 462 24.45 -5.82 14.63
C SER A 462 25.35 -4.78 13.98
N THR A 463 25.52 -3.62 14.63
CA THR A 463 26.42 -2.55 14.19
C THR A 463 27.88 -2.96 14.32
N GLU A 464 28.25 -3.56 15.46
CA GLU A 464 29.61 -4.08 15.69
C GLU A 464 29.98 -5.18 14.67
N ALA A 465 29.05 -6.10 14.39
CA ALA A 465 29.23 -7.16 13.40
C ALA A 465 29.44 -6.61 11.98
N PHE A 466 28.70 -5.56 11.60
CA PHE A 466 28.89 -4.86 10.33
C PHE A 466 30.29 -4.24 10.23
N LEU A 467 30.73 -3.52 11.25
CA LEU A 467 32.05 -2.87 11.27
C LEU A 467 33.20 -3.89 11.25
N SER A 468 33.07 -4.99 11.98
CA SER A 468 34.08 -6.05 11.99
C SER A 468 34.29 -6.69 10.62
N LYS A 469 33.23 -6.78 9.81
CA LYS A 469 33.30 -7.34 8.45
C LYS A 469 33.70 -6.30 7.40
N ASN A 470 33.51 -5.00 7.67
CA ASN A 470 33.74 -3.91 6.73
C ASN A 470 34.60 -2.80 7.38
N PRO A 471 35.87 -3.08 7.73
CA PRO A 471 36.68 -2.16 8.54
C PRO A 471 37.01 -0.82 7.85
N ASN A 472 36.95 -0.77 6.53
CA ASN A 472 37.26 0.42 5.72
C ASN A 472 36.01 1.11 5.13
N TYR A 473 34.80 0.72 5.57
CA TYR A 473 33.54 1.17 4.97
C TYR A 473 33.44 2.71 4.87
N PHE A 474 33.78 3.43 5.95
CA PHE A 474 33.68 4.89 5.99
C PHE A 474 34.63 5.56 5.00
N GLU A 475 35.88 5.09 4.91
CA GLU A 475 36.86 5.60 3.97
C GLU A 475 36.46 5.32 2.52
N GLU A 476 36.00 4.11 2.23
CA GLU A 476 35.58 3.72 0.88
C GLU A 476 34.33 4.49 0.42
N ALA A 477 33.34 4.66 1.30
CA ALA A 477 32.12 5.40 1.02
C ALA A 477 32.41 6.91 0.81
N LEU A 478 33.26 7.51 1.65
CA LEU A 478 33.70 8.90 1.48
C LEU A 478 34.42 9.09 0.14
N GLN A 479 35.39 8.21 -0.20
CA GLN A 479 36.10 8.31 -1.49
C GLN A 479 35.15 8.18 -2.68
N ALA A 480 34.13 7.32 -2.57
CA ALA A 480 33.13 7.17 -3.61
C ALA A 480 32.23 8.40 -3.77
N ASP A 481 31.78 9.02 -2.67
CA ASP A 481 30.97 10.25 -2.72
C ASP A 481 31.81 11.47 -3.15
N LEU A 482 33.13 11.47 -2.94
CA LEU A 482 34.02 12.53 -3.44
C LEU A 482 34.44 12.37 -4.91
N ASN A 483 34.06 11.27 -5.57
CA ASN A 483 34.40 11.01 -6.96
C ASN A 483 33.30 11.52 -7.91
N PRO A 484 33.55 12.59 -8.70
CA PRO A 484 32.55 13.15 -9.60
C PRO A 484 32.01 12.13 -10.63
N ALA A 485 32.82 11.16 -11.04
CA ALA A 485 32.40 10.14 -12.01
C ALA A 485 31.42 9.11 -11.44
N LEU A 486 31.30 9.04 -10.10
CA LEU A 486 30.40 8.13 -9.40
C LEU A 486 29.13 8.83 -8.90
N LEU A 487 29.05 10.16 -9.02
CA LEU A 487 27.87 10.94 -8.72
C LEU A 487 26.86 10.82 -9.87
N SER A 488 25.58 10.69 -9.52
CA SER A 488 24.48 10.67 -10.48
C SER A 488 23.96 12.08 -10.83
N PHE A 489 24.66 13.12 -10.37
CA PHE A 489 24.28 14.52 -10.54
C PHE A 489 25.54 15.38 -10.70
N ALA A 490 25.41 16.50 -11.41
CA ALA A 490 26.51 17.44 -11.60
C ALA A 490 26.55 18.46 -10.45
N ILE A 491 27.74 18.70 -9.91
CA ILE A 491 27.99 19.77 -8.93
C ILE A 491 28.67 20.94 -9.67
N PRO A 492 28.15 22.18 -9.55
CA PRO A 492 28.80 23.36 -10.09
C PRO A 492 30.25 23.51 -9.59
N GLU A 493 31.15 23.94 -10.47
CA GLU A 493 32.59 24.00 -10.19
C GLU A 493 32.91 24.94 -9.00
N ASP A 494 32.15 26.02 -8.84
CA ASP A 494 32.26 27.00 -7.75
C ASP A 494 31.80 26.46 -6.38
N GLN A 495 31.10 25.32 -6.35
CA GLN A 495 30.57 24.71 -5.12
C GLN A 495 31.30 23.42 -4.71
N TRP A 496 32.22 22.93 -5.54
CA TRP A 496 32.88 21.65 -5.34
C TRP A 496 33.70 21.57 -4.04
N GLU A 497 34.36 22.66 -3.65
CA GLU A 497 35.16 22.69 -2.41
C GLU A 497 34.30 22.69 -1.14
N ASP A 498 33.15 23.37 -1.14
CA ASP A 498 32.20 23.33 -0.02
C ASP A 498 31.56 21.94 0.11
N TYR A 499 31.24 21.31 -1.02
CA TYR A 499 30.77 19.93 -1.07
C TYR A 499 31.78 18.94 -0.46
N LYS A 500 33.05 18.99 -0.89
CA LYS A 500 34.11 18.13 -0.35
C LYS A 500 34.24 18.27 1.17
N LYS A 501 34.25 19.51 1.64
CA LYS A 501 34.39 19.82 3.06
C LYS A 501 33.25 19.20 3.86
N ARG A 502 31.99 19.47 3.47
CA ARG A 502 30.79 18.97 4.17
C ARG A 502 30.69 17.46 4.13
N MET A 503 30.92 16.83 2.98
CA MET A 503 30.92 15.37 2.87
C MET A 503 31.97 14.73 3.79
N THR A 504 33.17 15.32 3.85
CA THR A 504 34.24 14.84 4.74
C THR A 504 33.84 14.98 6.20
N GLU A 505 33.33 16.14 6.60
CA GLU A 505 32.85 16.40 7.97
C GLU A 505 31.72 15.44 8.36
N SER A 506 30.72 15.24 7.50
CA SER A 506 29.59 14.32 7.75
C SER A 506 30.04 12.86 7.89
N TRP A 507 30.89 12.35 6.98
CA TRP A 507 31.39 10.98 7.06
C TRP A 507 32.30 10.77 8.29
N GLN A 508 33.11 11.76 8.68
CA GLN A 508 33.89 11.67 9.91
C GLN A 508 33.03 11.72 11.17
N ALA A 509 32.00 12.58 11.20
CA ALA A 509 31.05 12.64 12.31
C ALA A 509 30.31 11.30 12.46
N ALA A 510 29.81 10.74 11.37
CA ALA A 510 29.13 9.44 11.37
C ALA A 510 30.07 8.31 11.82
N LYS A 511 31.33 8.30 11.37
CA LYS A 511 32.35 7.36 11.83
C LYS A 511 32.57 7.46 13.34
N SER A 512 32.77 8.67 13.85
CA SER A 512 33.00 8.91 15.28
C SER A 512 31.84 8.41 16.14
N LYS A 513 30.59 8.73 15.76
CA LYS A 513 29.37 8.26 16.46
C LYS A 513 29.26 6.75 16.45
N THR A 514 29.48 6.12 15.29
CA THR A 514 29.38 4.65 15.17
C THR A 514 30.44 3.95 16.03
N GLN A 515 31.65 4.52 16.11
CA GLN A 515 32.75 3.96 16.91
C GLN A 515 32.60 4.18 18.42
N SER A 516 31.88 5.22 18.86
CA SER A 516 31.60 5.45 20.29
C SER A 516 30.48 4.56 20.84
N GLY A 517 29.82 3.77 19.99
CA GLY A 517 28.65 2.96 20.36
C GLY A 517 27.34 3.76 20.45
N GLU A 518 27.37 5.03 20.03
CA GLU A 518 26.18 5.86 19.90
C GLU A 518 25.39 5.49 18.64
N PHE A 519 24.07 5.60 18.70
CA PHE A 519 23.25 5.51 17.50
C PHE A 519 23.58 6.70 16.57
N VAL A 520 23.82 6.38 15.29
CA VAL A 520 24.37 7.33 14.31
C VAL A 520 23.33 8.40 13.90
N MET A 521 22.05 8.00 13.78
CA MET A 521 20.91 8.91 13.58
C MET A 521 20.19 9.21 14.89
N LYS A 522 19.42 10.31 14.93
CA LYS A 522 18.48 10.65 16.04
C LYS A 522 17.59 9.46 16.39
N SER A 523 17.18 8.66 15.39
CA SER A 523 16.42 7.44 15.56
C SER A 523 16.79 6.37 14.51
N PHE A 524 16.88 5.11 14.95
CA PHE A 524 17.45 3.97 14.21
C PHE A 524 16.43 2.83 14.13
N MET A 525 15.90 2.58 12.93
CA MET A 525 14.88 1.56 12.68
C MET A 525 15.46 0.14 12.49
N MET A 526 14.92 -0.85 13.20
CA MET A 526 15.35 -2.25 13.09
C MET A 526 14.19 -3.22 13.30
N VAL A 527 14.25 -4.36 12.61
CA VAL A 527 13.30 -5.46 12.82
C VAL A 527 13.86 -6.41 13.87
N HIS A 528 13.04 -6.75 14.86
CA HIS A 528 13.32 -7.73 15.88
C HIS A 528 12.31 -8.88 15.81
N GLU A 529 12.72 -10.04 16.29
CA GLU A 529 11.85 -11.22 16.43
C GLU A 529 11.82 -11.64 17.89
N HIS A 530 10.62 -11.89 18.40
CA HIS A 530 10.39 -12.35 19.76
C HIS A 530 9.03 -13.03 19.88
N GLU A 531 8.98 -14.21 20.52
CA GLU A 531 7.73 -14.94 20.84
C GLU A 531 6.77 -15.06 19.64
N ASP A 532 7.28 -15.59 18.52
CA ASP A 532 6.54 -15.83 17.27
C ASP A 532 5.98 -14.57 16.58
N ARG A 533 6.52 -13.40 16.93
CA ARG A 533 6.16 -12.12 16.33
C ARG A 533 7.36 -11.34 15.84
N HIS A 534 7.09 -10.51 14.84
CA HIS A 534 8.03 -9.54 14.31
C HIS A 534 7.69 -8.13 14.80
N TYR A 535 8.70 -7.42 15.26
CA TYR A 535 8.61 -6.05 15.78
C TYR A 535 9.44 -5.12 14.93
N LEU A 536 8.82 -4.10 14.34
CA LEU A 536 9.56 -2.98 13.77
C LEU A 536 9.79 -1.95 14.87
N MET A 537 11.04 -1.75 15.27
CA MET A 537 11.43 -0.87 16.38
C MET A 537 12.15 0.36 15.87
N LEU A 538 11.92 1.49 16.51
CA LEU A 538 12.70 2.71 16.37
C LEU A 538 13.55 2.91 17.63
N HIS A 539 14.87 2.91 17.50
CA HIS A 539 15.82 3.11 18.59
C HIS A 539 16.45 4.49 18.54
N GLY A 540 16.09 5.38 19.46
CA GLY A 540 16.79 6.66 19.68
C GLY A 540 17.83 6.56 20.79
N GLN A 541 18.61 7.63 21.02
CA GLN A 541 19.62 7.67 22.09
C GLN A 541 19.01 7.44 23.48
N GLU A 542 17.86 8.03 23.77
CA GLU A 542 17.24 8.00 25.10
C GLU A 542 16.06 7.03 25.23
N SER A 543 15.43 6.62 24.12
CA SER A 543 14.26 5.73 24.16
C SER A 543 14.19 4.81 22.94
N SER A 544 13.44 3.70 23.05
CA SER A 544 13.02 2.91 21.89
C SER A 544 11.50 2.89 21.82
N ARG A 545 10.94 2.88 20.63
CA ARG A 545 9.50 2.83 20.38
C ARG A 545 9.17 1.69 19.42
N CYS A 546 8.12 0.94 19.71
CA CYS A 546 7.59 -0.03 18.75
C CYS A 546 6.78 0.73 17.69
N LEU A 547 6.99 0.42 16.42
CA LEU A 547 6.29 1.03 15.29
C LEU A 547 5.19 0.11 14.76
N CYS A 548 5.44 -1.21 14.78
CA CYS A 548 4.51 -2.22 14.29
C CYS A 548 4.85 -3.58 14.88
N GLU A 549 3.82 -4.37 15.13
CA GLU A 549 3.88 -5.78 15.51
C GLU A 549 3.14 -6.60 14.45
N LEU A 550 3.80 -7.63 13.90
CA LEU A 550 3.25 -8.50 12.87
C LEU A 550 3.41 -9.97 13.26
N ASP A 551 2.44 -10.78 12.86
CA ASP A 551 2.49 -12.23 13.01
C ASP A 551 3.48 -12.85 12.00
N ILE A 552 4.34 -13.75 12.48
CA ILE A 552 5.36 -14.43 11.68
C ILE A 552 4.75 -15.35 10.61
N GLU A 553 3.52 -15.84 10.81
CA GLU A 553 2.80 -16.68 9.83
C GLU A 553 2.32 -15.87 8.61
N THR A 554 2.01 -14.59 8.80
CA THR A 554 1.46 -13.73 7.75
C THR A 554 2.52 -12.94 7.00
N THR A 555 3.66 -12.65 7.65
CA THR A 555 4.71 -11.81 7.07
C THR A 555 6.09 -12.41 7.30
N THR A 556 6.73 -12.89 6.22
CA THR A 556 8.10 -13.44 6.30
C THR A 556 9.12 -12.37 6.70
N SER A 557 10.19 -12.80 7.38
CA SER A 557 11.31 -11.93 7.76
C SER A 557 11.96 -11.23 6.55
N CYS A 558 11.90 -11.84 5.35
CA CYS A 558 12.40 -11.22 4.12
C CYS A 558 11.54 -10.04 3.66
N VAL A 559 10.20 -10.15 3.74
CA VAL A 559 9.28 -9.05 3.40
C VAL A 559 9.50 -7.89 4.37
N LEU A 560 9.58 -8.19 5.67
CA LEU A 560 9.82 -7.18 6.69
C LEU A 560 11.18 -6.50 6.56
N TRP A 561 12.23 -7.25 6.22
CA TRP A 561 13.54 -6.66 5.93
C TRP A 561 13.49 -5.70 4.74
N LYS A 562 12.81 -6.07 3.64
CA LYS A 562 12.62 -5.18 2.49
C LYS A 562 11.81 -3.94 2.88
N VAL A 563 10.74 -4.10 3.65
CA VAL A 563 9.96 -2.98 4.19
C VAL A 563 10.85 -2.05 5.01
N ASN A 564 11.65 -2.59 5.94
CA ASN A 564 12.59 -1.82 6.74
C ASN A 564 13.58 -1.02 5.88
N VAL A 565 14.19 -1.65 4.86
CA VAL A 565 15.09 -0.95 3.93
C VAL A 565 14.40 0.25 3.26
N ILE A 566 13.17 0.08 2.79
CA ILE A 566 12.40 1.17 2.16
C ILE A 566 12.07 2.27 3.18
N LEU A 567 11.65 1.88 4.38
CA LEU A 567 11.33 2.83 5.45
C LEU A 567 12.55 3.64 5.90
N ILE A 568 13.74 3.05 5.94
CA ILE A 568 14.99 3.77 6.24
C ILE A 568 15.22 4.88 5.21
N VAL A 569 15.06 4.57 3.92
CA VAL A 569 15.22 5.56 2.83
C VAL A 569 14.20 6.69 2.98
N VAL A 570 12.92 6.36 3.21
CA VAL A 570 11.86 7.36 3.36
C VAL A 570 12.05 8.21 4.62
N SER A 571 12.44 7.59 5.74
CA SER A 571 12.70 8.28 7.00
C SER A 571 13.88 9.24 6.87
N GLY A 572 14.93 8.86 6.13
CA GLY A 572 16.05 9.75 5.83
C GLY A 572 15.63 10.99 5.04
N ILE A 573 14.67 10.88 4.11
CA ILE A 573 14.11 12.04 3.40
C ILE A 573 13.39 12.95 4.38
N LEU A 574 12.51 12.40 5.20
CA LEU A 574 11.69 13.18 6.13
C LEU A 574 12.56 13.88 7.18
N ALA A 575 13.61 13.21 7.66
CA ALA A 575 14.55 13.75 8.63
C ALA A 575 15.32 14.97 8.12
N ILE A 576 15.61 15.06 6.81
CA ILE A 576 16.21 16.28 6.22
C ILE A 576 15.33 17.51 6.47
N PHE A 577 14.02 17.32 6.51
CA PHE A 577 13.04 18.38 6.70
C PHE A 577 12.61 18.54 8.17
N GLY A 578 13.33 17.92 9.11
CA GLY A 578 13.00 17.97 10.54
C GLY A 578 11.76 17.16 10.93
N ILE A 579 11.24 16.33 10.01
CA ILE A 579 10.07 15.50 10.25
C ILE A 579 10.54 14.12 10.73
N GLU A 580 10.24 13.78 11.97
CA GLU A 580 10.41 12.41 12.44
C GLU A 580 9.34 11.53 11.79
N ALA A 581 9.75 10.44 11.14
CA ALA A 581 8.83 9.50 10.54
C ALA A 581 8.04 8.78 11.65
N LEU A 582 6.85 9.30 11.98
CA LEU A 582 5.89 8.62 12.83
C LEU A 582 5.27 7.47 12.02
N VAL A 583 6.05 6.40 11.82
CA VAL A 583 5.61 5.17 11.18
C VAL A 583 4.73 4.40 12.18
N ASN A 584 3.48 4.83 12.39
CA ASN A 584 2.47 4.02 13.07
C ASN A 584 1.21 3.86 12.22
N ARG A 585 1.37 3.66 10.91
CA ARG A 585 0.23 3.28 10.06
C ARG A 585 0.56 1.98 9.38
N ALA A 586 -0.19 0.93 9.68
CA ALA A 586 -0.23 -0.30 8.88
C ALA A 586 -0.31 0.04 7.38
N ALA A 587 -0.99 1.13 7.00
CA ALA A 587 -1.05 1.67 5.66
C ALA A 587 0.33 1.90 4.98
N GLY A 588 1.36 2.35 5.70
CA GLY A 588 2.69 2.56 5.13
C GLY A 588 3.40 1.25 4.80
N ILE A 589 3.31 0.29 5.72
CA ILE A 589 3.85 -1.07 5.53
C ILE A 589 3.09 -1.78 4.40
N THR A 590 1.76 -1.73 4.43
CA THR A 590 0.87 -2.27 3.40
C THR A 590 1.15 -1.64 2.04
N TYR A 591 1.34 -0.32 1.97
CA TYR A 591 1.66 0.34 0.70
C TYR A 591 3.01 -0.11 0.16
N ILE A 592 4.03 -0.23 1.02
CA ILE A 592 5.33 -0.74 0.61
C ILE A 592 5.19 -2.18 0.09
N GLN A 593 4.49 -3.05 0.81
CA GLN A 593 4.27 -4.45 0.40
C GLN A 593 3.49 -4.59 -0.91
N ASN A 594 2.48 -3.75 -1.12
CA ASN A 594 1.54 -3.90 -2.22
C ASN A 594 1.89 -3.09 -3.47
N PHE A 595 2.66 -2.01 -3.35
CA PHE A 595 2.96 -1.11 -4.46
C PHE A 595 4.45 -0.93 -4.69
N VAL A 596 5.25 -0.70 -3.64
CA VAL A 596 6.70 -0.48 -3.81
C VAL A 596 7.42 -1.78 -4.15
N LEU A 597 7.24 -2.82 -3.31
CA LEU A 597 7.89 -4.11 -3.52
C LEU A 597 7.36 -4.83 -4.75
N ARG A 598 6.16 -4.46 -5.25
CA ARG A 598 5.60 -4.98 -6.50
C ARG A 598 6.04 -4.21 -7.74
N ASN A 599 6.62 -3.01 -7.60
CA ASN A 599 7.11 -2.23 -8.73
C ASN A 599 8.45 -2.78 -9.22
N ARG A 600 8.41 -3.49 -10.36
CA ARG A 600 9.57 -4.16 -10.95
C ARG A 600 10.71 -3.20 -11.31
N ASN A 601 10.40 -2.05 -11.90
CA ASN A 601 11.42 -1.08 -12.32
C ASN A 601 12.14 -0.48 -11.13
N PHE A 602 11.38 -0.13 -10.08
CA PHE A 602 11.93 0.32 -8.81
C PHE A 602 12.85 -0.73 -8.21
N MET A 603 12.38 -1.98 -8.06
CA MET A 603 13.16 -3.05 -7.44
C MET A 603 14.45 -3.37 -8.21
N ILE A 604 14.41 -3.35 -9.55
CA ILE A 604 15.59 -3.56 -10.41
C ILE A 604 16.66 -2.50 -10.15
N GLN A 605 16.24 -1.23 -10.20
CA GLN A 605 17.16 -0.10 -10.10
C GLN A 605 17.67 0.06 -8.67
N ALA A 606 16.80 -0.13 -7.68
CA ALA A 606 17.16 -0.09 -6.27
C ALA A 606 18.20 -1.17 -5.93
N ALA A 607 17.99 -2.39 -6.40
CA ALA A 607 18.92 -3.48 -6.19
C ALA A 607 20.31 -3.21 -6.81
N ALA A 608 20.35 -2.66 -8.03
CA ALA A 608 21.60 -2.28 -8.67
C ALA A 608 22.38 -1.22 -7.87
N ILE A 609 21.66 -0.26 -7.27
CA ILE A 609 22.25 0.77 -6.42
C ILE A 609 22.79 0.19 -5.11
N LEU A 610 21.99 -0.62 -4.42
CA LEU A 610 22.34 -1.18 -3.12
C LEU A 610 23.53 -2.15 -3.22
N ASN A 611 23.59 -2.97 -4.28
CA ASN A 611 24.68 -3.92 -4.53
C ASN A 611 26.01 -3.26 -4.96
N ALA A 612 25.98 -2.01 -5.46
CA ALA A 612 27.17 -1.27 -5.85
C ALA A 612 27.91 -0.63 -4.66
N GLY A 613 27.46 -0.87 -3.43
CA GLY A 613 27.95 -0.24 -2.21
C GLY A 613 27.11 0.97 -1.81
N ILE A 614 26.70 1.00 -0.54
CA ILE A 614 25.77 1.98 0.02
C ILE A 614 26.55 3.18 0.55
N LYS A 615 26.23 4.36 0.01
CA LYS A 615 26.82 5.68 0.29
C LYS A 615 25.75 6.76 0.23
N ALA A 616 26.06 8.01 0.54
CA ALA A 616 25.05 9.07 0.59
C ALA A 616 24.40 9.29 -0.80
N ALA A 617 25.20 9.24 -1.87
CA ALA A 617 24.68 9.31 -3.23
C ALA A 617 23.75 8.13 -3.59
N SER A 618 23.90 6.95 -2.96
CA SER A 618 23.00 5.81 -3.18
C SER A 618 21.59 6.11 -2.69
N ILE A 619 21.45 6.77 -1.53
CA ILE A 619 20.15 7.18 -0.98
C ILE A 619 19.48 8.17 -1.92
N PHE A 620 20.22 9.19 -2.36
CA PHE A 620 19.73 10.17 -3.34
C PHE A 620 19.18 9.50 -4.61
N ARG A 621 19.90 8.51 -5.15
CA ARG A 621 19.44 7.77 -6.33
C ARG A 621 18.18 6.95 -6.07
N LEU A 622 18.07 6.28 -4.92
CA LEU A 622 16.86 5.54 -4.56
C LEU A 622 15.63 6.46 -4.54
N ILE A 623 15.79 7.66 -3.97
CA ILE A 623 14.74 8.68 -3.92
C ILE A 623 14.32 9.12 -5.33
N SER A 624 15.29 9.34 -6.22
CA SER A 624 15.00 9.69 -7.62
C SER A 624 14.19 8.61 -8.34
N ILE A 625 14.42 7.33 -8.04
CA ILE A 625 13.67 6.23 -8.64
C ILE A 625 12.27 6.15 -8.05
N PHE A 626 12.11 6.29 -6.73
CA PHE A 626 10.78 6.39 -6.13
C PHE A 626 9.95 7.48 -6.80
N TYR A 627 10.55 8.64 -7.09
CA TYR A 627 9.89 9.74 -7.76
C TYR A 627 9.51 9.39 -9.20
N ASN A 628 10.48 8.92 -9.99
CA ASN A 628 10.29 8.59 -11.40
C ASN A 628 9.24 7.48 -11.63
N GLU A 629 9.14 6.54 -10.69
CA GLU A 629 8.17 5.44 -10.73
C GLU A 629 6.82 5.82 -10.09
N GLY A 630 6.63 7.08 -9.66
CA GLY A 630 5.38 7.56 -9.06
C GLY A 630 5.06 6.99 -7.66
N LEU A 631 6.04 6.35 -7.02
CA LEU A 631 5.91 5.69 -5.71
C LEU A 631 6.20 6.62 -4.53
N LEU A 632 7.03 7.65 -4.75
CA LEU A 632 7.46 8.56 -3.70
C LEU A 632 6.28 9.31 -3.07
N TRP A 633 5.37 9.79 -3.92
CA TRP A 633 4.34 10.71 -3.47
C TRP A 633 3.25 10.07 -2.62
N PRO A 634 2.71 8.90 -2.97
CA PRO A 634 1.80 8.19 -2.09
C PRO A 634 2.46 7.78 -0.76
N LEU A 635 3.74 7.37 -0.79
CA LEU A 635 4.50 7.08 0.43
C LEU A 635 4.57 8.30 1.34
N ILE A 636 5.04 9.44 0.82
CA ILE A 636 5.13 10.69 1.60
C ILE A 636 3.76 11.06 2.15
N LYS A 637 2.69 10.99 1.35
CA LYS A 637 1.32 11.27 1.82
C LYS A 637 0.88 10.37 2.97
N ILE A 638 1.20 9.08 2.94
CA ILE A 638 0.84 8.15 4.01
C ILE A 638 1.57 8.51 5.31
N PHE A 639 2.86 8.87 5.23
CA PHE A 639 3.65 9.28 6.40
C PHE A 639 3.28 10.66 6.92
N LEU A 640 2.72 11.52 6.06
CA LEU A 640 2.31 12.88 6.39
C LEU A 640 0.79 13.03 6.44
N ALA A 641 0.02 11.94 6.53
CA ALA A 641 -1.45 11.99 6.51
C ALA A 641 -2.05 12.72 7.73
N SER A 642 -1.25 12.87 8.80
CA SER A 642 -1.56 13.71 9.96
C SER A 642 -1.31 15.22 9.71
N LEU A 643 -0.67 15.56 8.59
CA LEU A 643 -0.32 16.93 8.23
C LEU A 643 -1.31 17.47 7.19
N GLY A 644 -1.82 18.68 7.42
CA GLY A 644 -2.72 19.35 6.48
C GLY A 644 -2.10 19.55 5.08
N TRP A 645 -2.96 19.70 4.07
CA TRP A 645 -2.61 19.81 2.64
C TRP A 645 -1.49 20.82 2.32
N TRP A 646 -1.33 21.91 3.09
CA TRP A 646 -0.27 22.90 2.87
C TRP A 646 1.06 22.59 3.55
N ALA A 647 1.06 21.81 4.63
CA ALA A 647 2.30 21.22 5.14
C ALA A 647 2.86 20.23 4.11
N LEU A 648 1.97 19.42 3.51
CA LEU A 648 2.28 18.60 2.34
C LEU A 648 2.77 19.44 1.14
N ALA A 649 2.12 20.56 0.82
CA ALA A 649 2.53 21.44 -0.30
C ALA A 649 3.87 22.16 -0.08
N ARG A 650 4.23 22.53 1.16
CA ARG A 650 5.54 23.14 1.45
C ARG A 650 6.67 22.14 1.46
N VAL A 651 6.44 20.92 1.97
CA VAL A 651 7.36 19.78 1.80
C VAL A 651 7.55 19.48 0.30
N LEU A 652 6.47 19.51 -0.48
CA LEU A 652 6.54 19.40 -1.95
C LEU A 652 7.38 20.49 -2.58
N VAL A 653 7.18 21.77 -2.25
CA VAL A 653 7.95 22.88 -2.81
C VAL A 653 9.44 22.74 -2.47
N LYS A 654 9.79 22.30 -1.26
CA LYS A 654 11.18 22.03 -0.86
C LYS A 654 11.77 20.82 -1.60
N ILE A 655 11.01 19.73 -1.80
CA ILE A 655 11.43 18.55 -2.59
C ILE A 655 11.57 18.90 -4.09
N PHE A 656 10.66 19.70 -4.64
CA PHE A 656 10.72 20.17 -6.04
C PHE A 656 11.84 21.19 -6.25
N ALA A 657 12.06 22.12 -5.31
CA ALA A 657 13.21 23.01 -5.32
C ALA A 657 14.55 22.29 -5.04
N TRP A 658 14.51 21.04 -4.57
CA TRP A 658 15.66 20.17 -4.34
C TRP A 658 16.03 19.32 -5.57
N LEU A 659 15.03 18.89 -6.37
CA LEU A 659 15.24 18.08 -7.56
C LEU A 659 15.66 18.87 -8.82
N PHE A 660 15.50 20.20 -8.86
CA PHE A 660 15.54 20.97 -10.12
C PHE A 660 16.46 22.22 -10.22
N PRO A 661 17.26 22.62 -9.21
CA PRO A 661 18.45 23.45 -9.44
C PRO A 661 19.75 22.81 -8.89
N ALA A 662 20.78 22.76 -9.73
CA ALA A 662 22.08 22.10 -9.47
C ALA A 662 22.84 22.56 -8.20
N ALA A 663 22.44 23.66 -7.57
CA ALA A 663 23.07 24.22 -6.37
C ALA A 663 22.55 23.64 -5.03
N GLY A 664 21.36 23.02 -5.01
CA GLY A 664 20.74 22.49 -3.77
C GLY A 664 21.12 21.05 -3.43
N ALA A 665 21.41 20.22 -4.45
CA ALA A 665 21.64 18.78 -4.28
C ALA A 665 22.90 18.47 -3.45
N ALA A 666 23.97 19.25 -3.62
CA ALA A 666 25.26 19.03 -2.96
C ALA A 666 25.18 19.14 -1.42
N MET A 667 24.44 20.12 -0.89
CA MET A 667 24.27 20.32 0.56
C MET A 667 23.41 19.21 1.20
N THR A 668 22.43 18.68 0.46
CA THR A 668 21.50 17.67 0.97
C THR A 668 22.05 16.24 0.91
N VAL A 669 22.99 15.95 0.01
CA VAL A 669 23.65 14.62 0.02
C VAL A 669 24.46 14.42 1.30
N ALA A 670 25.12 15.46 1.80
CA ALA A 670 25.87 15.38 3.06
C ALA A 670 24.99 15.08 4.29
N SER A 671 23.71 15.48 4.28
CA SER A 671 22.76 15.14 5.35
C SER A 671 22.23 13.70 5.27
N LEU A 672 22.45 13.00 4.15
CA LEU A 672 22.04 11.60 3.97
C LEU A 672 23.11 10.59 4.43
N VAL A 673 24.27 11.05 4.90
CA VAL A 673 25.36 10.18 5.34
C VAL A 673 24.92 9.26 6.48
N GLU A 674 24.22 9.79 7.49
CA GLU A 674 23.75 8.98 8.61
C GLU A 674 22.71 7.93 8.16
N THR A 675 21.82 8.29 7.24
CA THR A 675 20.87 7.35 6.60
C THR A 675 21.61 6.28 5.79
N ALA A 676 22.69 6.64 5.08
CA ALA A 676 23.48 5.69 4.31
C ALA A 676 24.17 4.65 5.20
N VAL A 677 24.73 5.08 6.34
CA VAL A 677 25.33 4.17 7.34
C VAL A 677 24.27 3.21 7.88
N HIS A 678 23.10 3.72 8.27
CA HIS A 678 22.02 2.89 8.78
C HIS A 678 21.52 1.90 7.73
N LEU A 679 21.34 2.36 6.49
CA LEU A 679 20.93 1.49 5.41
C LEU A 679 21.99 0.42 5.10
N ALA A 680 23.28 0.73 5.21
CA ALA A 680 24.36 -0.24 5.06
C ALA A 680 24.31 -1.35 6.12
N ILE A 681 24.08 -0.98 7.38
CA ILE A 681 23.91 -1.94 8.49
C ILE A 681 22.67 -2.80 8.24
N ALA A 682 21.53 -2.20 7.89
CA ALA A 682 20.30 -2.92 7.61
C ALA A 682 20.45 -3.88 6.42
N PHE A 683 21.11 -3.44 5.35
CA PHE A 683 21.34 -4.24 4.15
C PHE A 683 22.31 -5.40 4.40
N HIS A 684 23.29 -5.22 5.29
CA HIS A 684 24.20 -6.29 5.72
C HIS A 684 23.48 -7.42 6.46
N ASN A 685 22.40 -7.10 7.16
CA ASN A 685 21.59 -8.06 7.93
C ASN A 685 20.46 -8.68 7.10
N VAL A 686 20.69 -8.87 5.80
CA VAL A 686 19.74 -9.53 4.90
C VAL A 686 19.49 -10.98 5.36
N PRO A 687 18.22 -11.41 5.51
CA PRO A 687 17.91 -12.80 5.84
C PRO A 687 18.43 -13.79 4.78
N VAL A 688 18.82 -14.99 5.21
CA VAL A 688 19.32 -16.04 4.29
C VAL A 688 18.26 -16.36 3.24
N GLY A 689 18.65 -16.38 1.96
CA GLY A 689 17.73 -16.60 0.83
C GLY A 689 16.91 -15.35 0.44
N CYS A 690 17.09 -14.23 1.13
CA CYS A 690 16.49 -12.94 0.79
C CYS A 690 17.47 -12.10 -0.05
N GLY A 691 16.94 -11.38 -1.04
CA GLY A 691 17.71 -10.46 -1.87
C GLY A 691 16.80 -9.41 -2.52
N PHE A 692 17.39 -8.25 -2.85
CA PHE A 692 16.73 -7.21 -3.65
C PHE A 692 16.54 -7.64 -5.12
N PHE A 693 17.28 -8.66 -5.56
CA PHE A 693 16.99 -9.52 -6.70
C PHE A 693 16.95 -10.98 -6.26
N LEU A 694 16.09 -11.77 -6.90
CA LEU A 694 16.37 -13.20 -7.07
C LEU A 694 17.62 -13.31 -7.95
N ALA A 695 18.58 -14.15 -7.56
CA ALA A 695 19.83 -14.35 -8.29
C ALA A 695 19.58 -14.44 -9.82
N THR A 696 20.42 -13.79 -10.63
CA THR A 696 20.39 -13.94 -12.09
C THR A 696 20.41 -15.44 -12.42
N PRO A 697 19.46 -15.96 -13.21
CA PRO A 697 19.42 -17.40 -13.49
C PRO A 697 20.71 -17.82 -14.20
N PRO A 698 21.19 -19.06 -13.99
CA PRO A 698 22.40 -19.56 -14.63
C PRO A 698 22.32 -19.43 -16.15
N GLN A 699 23.33 -18.82 -16.79
CA GLN A 699 23.32 -18.57 -18.23
C GLN A 699 23.51 -19.87 -19.03
N ASN A 700 22.42 -20.45 -19.55
CA ASN A 700 22.42 -21.61 -20.45
C ASN A 700 21.71 -21.26 -21.77
N LYS A 701 21.99 -20.07 -22.31
CA LYS A 701 21.26 -19.50 -23.45
C LYS A 701 21.46 -20.21 -24.80
N ASP A 702 22.50 -21.03 -24.96
CA ASP A 702 22.85 -21.66 -26.24
C ASP A 702 23.14 -23.17 -26.14
N TRP A 703 22.53 -23.85 -25.17
CA TRP A 703 22.84 -25.26 -24.87
C TRP A 703 22.46 -26.24 -26.00
N MET A 704 21.51 -25.92 -26.88
CA MET A 704 21.15 -26.81 -28.01
C MET A 704 22.18 -26.80 -29.14
N LYS A 705 23.13 -25.85 -29.15
CA LYS A 705 24.18 -25.73 -30.16
C LYS A 705 25.02 -27.01 -30.32
N THR A 706 25.23 -27.75 -29.25
CA THR A 706 26.07 -28.97 -29.19
C THR A 706 25.30 -30.25 -29.50
N LEU A 707 23.97 -30.20 -29.62
CA LEU A 707 23.16 -31.36 -30.01
C LEU A 707 23.33 -31.67 -31.50
N SER A 708 23.21 -32.96 -31.85
CA SER A 708 23.21 -33.38 -33.25
C SER A 708 22.07 -32.68 -34.03
N PRO A 709 22.34 -32.12 -35.23
CA PRO A 709 21.33 -31.47 -36.04
C PRO A 709 20.20 -32.43 -36.48
N THR A 710 20.45 -33.74 -36.50
CA THR A 710 19.46 -34.77 -36.88
C THR A 710 18.59 -35.26 -35.72
N THR A 711 18.87 -34.84 -34.48
CA THR A 711 18.03 -35.19 -33.32
C THR A 711 16.64 -34.59 -33.50
N THR A 712 15.61 -35.42 -33.39
CA THR A 712 14.21 -34.96 -33.40
C THR A 712 13.82 -34.33 -32.07
N ILE A 713 12.94 -33.34 -32.09
CA ILE A 713 12.57 -32.57 -30.89
C ILE A 713 11.94 -33.45 -29.78
N ASP A 714 11.26 -34.55 -30.13
CA ASP A 714 10.75 -35.53 -29.14
C ASP A 714 11.85 -36.30 -28.41
N ASN A 715 13.07 -36.34 -28.95
CA ASN A 715 14.22 -37.04 -28.37
C ASN A 715 15.16 -36.12 -27.57
N ILE A 716 14.80 -34.84 -27.44
CA ILE A 716 15.48 -33.89 -26.55
C ILE A 716 14.71 -33.84 -25.23
N ASN A 717 15.42 -33.97 -24.10
CA ASN A 717 14.83 -33.70 -22.80
C ASN A 717 14.74 -32.17 -22.64
N LEU A 718 13.53 -31.63 -22.70
CA LEU A 718 13.29 -30.19 -22.67
C LEU A 718 12.87 -29.76 -21.26
N PRO A 719 13.60 -28.81 -20.64
CA PRO A 719 13.09 -28.10 -19.48
C PRO A 719 12.07 -27.06 -19.93
N GLY A 720 10.90 -27.10 -19.30
CA GLY A 720 9.79 -26.23 -19.60
C GLY A 720 9.17 -25.56 -18.39
N THR A 721 8.32 -24.59 -18.65
CA THR A 721 7.63 -23.76 -17.65
C THR A 721 6.13 -23.87 -17.82
N HIS A 722 5.46 -24.36 -16.77
CA HIS A 722 4.00 -24.39 -16.68
C HIS A 722 3.49 -22.95 -16.60
N ASP A 723 2.52 -22.61 -17.43
CA ASP A 723 2.02 -21.25 -17.62
C ASP A 723 3.12 -20.16 -17.56
N THR A 724 3.96 -20.14 -18.59
CA THR A 724 5.25 -19.45 -18.65
C THR A 724 5.17 -17.96 -18.29
N ALA A 725 4.08 -17.31 -18.69
CA ALA A 725 3.89 -15.88 -18.49
C ALA A 725 3.38 -15.52 -17.09
N ALA A 726 2.99 -16.51 -16.28
CA ALA A 726 2.48 -16.33 -14.93
C ALA A 726 3.59 -15.93 -13.94
N ILE A 727 4.08 -14.70 -14.11
CA ILE A 727 5.31 -14.22 -13.48
C ILE A 727 4.96 -13.22 -12.38
N ASN A 728 5.45 -13.48 -11.16
CA ASN A 728 5.53 -12.51 -10.08
C ASN A 728 6.93 -12.56 -9.49
N GLY A 729 7.75 -11.54 -9.75
CA GLY A 729 9.16 -11.51 -9.34
C GLY A 729 9.44 -11.33 -7.85
N ASN A 730 8.41 -11.35 -6.99
CA ASN A 730 8.55 -10.99 -5.58
C ASN A 730 8.27 -12.16 -4.63
N PHE A 731 7.14 -12.83 -4.82
CA PHE A 731 6.69 -13.95 -3.99
C PHE A 731 5.67 -14.79 -4.75
N ARG A 732 5.42 -16.00 -4.26
CA ARG A 732 4.45 -16.91 -4.87
C ARG A 732 3.03 -16.44 -4.59
N THR A 733 2.18 -16.44 -5.62
CA THR A 733 0.74 -16.22 -5.47
C THR A 733 0.00 -17.44 -6.02
N PRO A 734 -1.31 -17.61 -5.74
CA PRO A 734 -2.09 -18.70 -6.33
C PRO A 734 -2.10 -18.68 -7.87
N TYR A 735 -1.79 -17.52 -8.47
CA TYR A 735 -1.79 -17.35 -9.92
C TYR A 735 -0.39 -17.29 -10.54
N ALA A 736 0.66 -17.07 -9.74
CA ALA A 736 2.03 -16.99 -10.23
C ALA A 736 2.72 -18.36 -10.18
N CYS A 737 3.42 -18.68 -11.26
CA CYS A 737 4.20 -19.91 -11.43
C CYS A 737 5.71 -19.64 -11.44
N HIS A 738 6.13 -18.40 -11.74
CA HIS A 738 7.54 -18.05 -11.94
C HIS A 738 7.92 -16.73 -11.29
N PHE A 739 9.21 -16.63 -10.94
CA PHE A 739 9.84 -15.39 -10.49
C PHE A 739 10.51 -14.58 -11.60
N TYR A 740 10.79 -15.22 -12.73
CA TYR A 740 11.71 -14.69 -13.75
C TYR A 740 10.97 -14.37 -15.05
N SER A 741 11.38 -13.32 -15.76
CA SER A 741 10.79 -12.94 -17.05
C SER A 741 10.92 -14.04 -18.10
N THR A 742 10.11 -14.02 -19.16
CA THR A 742 10.25 -14.99 -20.27
C THR A 742 11.68 -14.97 -20.83
N THR A 743 12.27 -13.78 -21.02
CA THR A 743 13.67 -13.60 -21.41
C THR A 743 14.65 -14.28 -20.43
N ASP A 744 14.47 -14.08 -19.13
CA ASP A 744 15.31 -14.72 -18.10
C ASP A 744 15.17 -16.24 -18.10
N GLN A 745 13.95 -16.75 -18.31
CA GLN A 745 13.68 -18.19 -18.44
C GLN A 745 14.40 -18.78 -19.66
N LEU A 746 14.33 -18.11 -20.81
CA LEU A 746 15.03 -18.52 -22.03
C LEU A 746 16.56 -18.46 -21.86
N ASN A 747 17.10 -17.39 -21.27
CA ASN A 747 18.52 -17.27 -20.96
C ASN A 747 18.99 -18.33 -19.93
N GLY A 748 18.09 -18.73 -19.03
CA GLY A 748 18.32 -19.79 -18.05
C GLY A 748 18.30 -21.22 -18.62
N GLY A 749 17.88 -21.37 -19.89
CA GLY A 749 17.91 -22.63 -20.63
C GLY A 749 16.54 -23.27 -20.89
N ILE A 750 15.44 -22.61 -20.53
CA ILE A 750 14.07 -23.06 -20.83
C ILE A 750 13.81 -23.03 -22.34
N ARG A 751 13.21 -24.10 -22.87
CA ARG A 751 12.91 -24.25 -24.31
C ARG A 751 11.52 -24.79 -24.59
N LEU A 752 10.73 -25.04 -23.55
CA LEU A 752 9.35 -25.49 -23.64
C LEU A 752 8.46 -24.53 -22.86
N LEU A 753 7.60 -23.80 -23.57
CA LEU A 753 6.74 -22.77 -22.98
C LEU A 753 5.29 -23.23 -23.04
N ASP A 754 4.60 -23.32 -21.90
CA ASP A 754 3.14 -23.42 -21.87
C ASP A 754 2.56 -22.01 -21.84
N ILE A 755 1.91 -21.59 -22.93
CA ILE A 755 1.34 -20.25 -23.12
C ILE A 755 -0.18 -20.35 -23.13
N ARG A 756 -0.78 -19.65 -22.17
CA ARG A 756 -2.22 -19.62 -21.97
C ARG A 756 -2.74 -18.22 -22.23
N LEU A 757 -3.76 -18.13 -23.07
CA LEU A 757 -4.25 -16.88 -23.62
C LEU A 757 -5.65 -16.54 -23.12
N LYS A 758 -5.86 -15.26 -22.89
CA LYS A 758 -7.16 -14.62 -22.74
C LYS A 758 -7.51 -13.81 -23.97
N VAL A 759 -8.74 -13.98 -24.46
CA VAL A 759 -9.26 -13.22 -25.60
C VAL A 759 -9.74 -11.84 -25.14
N LYS A 760 -9.30 -10.79 -25.84
CA LYS A 760 -9.75 -9.41 -25.59
C LYS A 760 -10.20 -8.76 -26.89
N LYS A 761 -11.04 -7.73 -26.77
CA LYS A 761 -11.57 -6.97 -27.91
C LYS A 761 -11.37 -5.48 -27.68
N THR A 762 -10.81 -4.79 -28.67
CA THR A 762 -10.66 -3.32 -28.65
C THR A 762 -12.01 -2.63 -28.79
N ILE A 763 -12.09 -1.34 -28.44
CA ILE A 763 -13.29 -0.50 -28.65
C ILE A 763 -13.68 -0.47 -30.14
N GLY A 764 -12.71 -0.56 -31.05
CA GLY A 764 -12.92 -0.64 -32.50
C GLY A 764 -13.28 -2.04 -33.03
N GLY A 765 -13.49 -3.03 -32.16
CA GLY A 765 -13.99 -4.37 -32.53
C GLY A 765 -12.91 -5.38 -32.97
N SER A 766 -11.63 -5.00 -32.99
CA SER A 766 -10.53 -5.92 -33.31
C SER A 766 -10.11 -6.76 -32.09
N TYR A 767 -9.87 -8.06 -32.28
CA TYR A 767 -9.42 -8.98 -31.24
C TYR A 767 -7.91 -8.89 -30.98
N TYR A 768 -7.51 -9.01 -29.72
CA TYR A 768 -6.12 -9.09 -29.26
C TYR A 768 -6.01 -10.06 -28.07
N PHE A 769 -4.79 -10.39 -27.65
CA PHE A 769 -4.55 -11.46 -26.69
C PHE A 769 -3.60 -11.03 -25.58
N ASN A 770 -4.02 -11.28 -24.34
CA ASN A 770 -3.16 -11.25 -23.17
C ASN A 770 -2.83 -12.67 -22.74
N THR A 771 -1.70 -12.84 -22.07
CA THR A 771 -1.40 -14.10 -21.38
C THR A 771 -2.14 -14.16 -20.04
N CYS A 772 -2.54 -15.34 -19.58
CA CYS A 772 -3.29 -15.50 -18.34
C CYS A 772 -3.14 -16.87 -17.66
N HIS A 773 -3.43 -16.97 -16.36
CA HIS A 773 -3.50 -18.22 -15.60
C HIS A 773 -4.95 -18.51 -15.16
N SER A 774 -5.61 -19.50 -15.77
CA SER A 774 -7.03 -19.85 -15.60
C SER A 774 -8.04 -18.84 -16.19
N ASP A 775 -9.25 -19.31 -16.49
CA ASP A 775 -10.46 -18.51 -16.74
C ASP A 775 -11.10 -17.94 -15.46
N HIS A 776 -10.71 -18.43 -14.29
CA HIS A 776 -11.16 -17.94 -12.99
C HIS A 776 -10.35 -16.72 -12.52
N GLY A 777 -10.23 -15.72 -13.39
CA GLY A 777 -9.70 -14.42 -12.99
C GLY A 777 -10.71 -13.68 -12.12
N LEU A 778 -10.30 -13.22 -10.94
CA LEU A 778 -11.04 -12.16 -10.24
C LEU A 778 -11.17 -10.96 -11.20
N TYR A 779 -12.24 -10.15 -11.07
CA TYR A 779 -12.59 -8.99 -11.91
C TYR A 779 -11.50 -7.88 -12.05
N LEU A 780 -10.29 -8.13 -11.55
CA LEU A 780 -9.12 -7.24 -11.52
C LEU A 780 -7.99 -7.62 -12.49
N ASN A 781 -8.16 -8.64 -13.34
CA ASN A 781 -7.11 -9.13 -14.25
C ASN A 781 -5.81 -9.57 -13.51
N ILE A 782 -5.88 -9.98 -12.23
CA ILE A 782 -4.71 -10.38 -11.42
C ILE A 782 -4.03 -11.66 -11.91
N ASN A 783 -4.73 -12.41 -12.75
CA ASN A 783 -4.26 -13.60 -13.42
C ASN A 783 -3.92 -13.32 -14.88
N GLU A 784 -3.92 -12.07 -15.33
CA GLU A 784 -3.43 -11.65 -16.64
C GLU A 784 -2.03 -11.06 -16.50
N TYR A 785 -1.20 -11.31 -17.49
CA TYR A 785 0.20 -10.88 -17.49
C TYR A 785 0.48 -10.04 -18.73
N GLN A 786 1.66 -10.20 -19.32
CA GLN A 786 2.04 -9.45 -20.51
C GLN A 786 1.18 -9.81 -21.73
N SER A 787 1.14 -8.90 -22.71
CA SER A 787 0.48 -9.18 -23.98
C SER A 787 1.15 -10.35 -24.71
N PHE A 788 0.37 -11.10 -25.48
CA PHE A 788 0.93 -12.21 -26.27
C PHE A 788 1.99 -11.72 -27.27
N THR A 789 1.78 -10.54 -27.86
CA THR A 789 2.73 -9.90 -28.76
C THR A 789 4.07 -9.62 -28.08
N SER A 790 4.04 -9.04 -26.86
CA SER A 790 5.26 -8.78 -26.08
C SER A 790 6.04 -10.07 -25.78
N LEU A 791 5.33 -11.16 -25.44
CA LEU A 791 5.96 -12.46 -25.20
C LEU A 791 6.61 -13.03 -26.46
N MET A 792 5.92 -12.92 -27.60
CA MET A 792 6.41 -13.40 -28.88
C MET A 792 7.63 -12.60 -29.37
N ASP A 793 7.68 -11.30 -29.09
CA ASP A 793 8.84 -10.44 -29.33
C ASP A 793 10.06 -10.90 -28.51
N GLU A 794 9.90 -11.18 -27.21
CA GLU A 794 10.98 -11.73 -26.38
C GLU A 794 11.51 -13.07 -26.95
N CYS A 795 10.62 -13.95 -27.39
CA CYS A 795 11.00 -15.23 -28.01
C CYS A 795 11.77 -15.02 -29.32
N LYS A 796 11.31 -14.09 -30.17
CA LYS A 796 11.95 -13.75 -31.45
C LYS A 796 13.33 -13.14 -31.24
N ASP A 797 13.46 -12.21 -30.30
CA ASP A 797 14.72 -11.56 -29.97
C ASP A 797 15.73 -12.57 -29.42
N PHE A 798 15.28 -13.47 -28.54
CA PHE A 798 16.10 -14.57 -28.04
C PHE A 798 16.59 -15.48 -29.17
N LEU A 799 15.72 -15.92 -30.08
CA LEU A 799 16.08 -16.79 -31.21
C LEU A 799 16.98 -16.07 -32.23
N THR A 800 16.83 -14.76 -32.38
CA THR A 800 17.70 -13.94 -33.22
C THR A 800 19.10 -13.87 -32.62
N ALA A 801 19.21 -13.68 -31.31
CA ALA A 801 20.48 -13.67 -30.59
C ALA A 801 21.12 -15.07 -30.46
N ASN A 802 20.33 -16.14 -30.47
CA ASN A 802 20.75 -17.52 -30.25
C ASN A 802 20.18 -18.44 -31.34
N SER A 803 20.61 -18.25 -32.59
CA SER A 803 20.06 -18.95 -33.77
C SER A 803 20.28 -20.48 -33.81
N SER A 804 21.10 -21.02 -32.90
CA SER A 804 21.26 -22.47 -32.72
C SER A 804 20.12 -23.13 -31.95
N GLU A 805 19.26 -22.35 -31.32
CA GLU A 805 18.21 -22.80 -30.42
C GLU A 805 16.87 -22.95 -31.14
N ALA A 806 15.94 -23.69 -30.54
CA ALA A 806 14.54 -23.76 -30.97
C ALA A 806 13.64 -23.70 -29.73
N ILE A 807 12.48 -23.05 -29.86
CA ILE A 807 11.47 -22.99 -28.79
C ILE A 807 10.32 -23.91 -29.15
N VAL A 808 9.85 -24.73 -28.22
CA VAL A 808 8.56 -25.45 -28.32
C VAL A 808 7.54 -24.65 -27.50
N MET A 809 6.43 -24.26 -28.12
CA MET A 809 5.40 -23.44 -27.49
C MET A 809 4.04 -24.13 -27.57
N SER A 810 3.51 -24.51 -26.42
CA SER A 810 2.13 -24.98 -26.24
C SER A 810 1.20 -23.76 -26.17
N LEU A 811 0.18 -23.72 -27.02
CA LEU A 811 -0.82 -22.65 -27.06
C LEU A 811 -2.19 -23.18 -26.66
N LYS A 812 -2.81 -22.55 -25.66
CA LYS A 812 -4.17 -22.81 -25.19
C LYS A 812 -4.92 -21.50 -24.97
N PHE A 813 -6.21 -21.45 -25.27
CA PHE A 813 -7.09 -20.44 -24.66
C PHE A 813 -7.51 -20.94 -23.28
N ASP A 814 -7.07 -20.25 -22.24
CA ASP A 814 -7.59 -20.48 -20.88
C ASP A 814 -8.89 -19.71 -20.71
N ASP A 815 -8.94 -18.44 -21.11
CA ASP A 815 -10.11 -17.58 -20.95
C ASP A 815 -10.61 -17.06 -22.32
N TRP A 816 -11.74 -17.58 -22.78
CA TRP A 816 -12.42 -17.08 -23.99
C TRP A 816 -13.09 -15.72 -23.79
N ASN A 817 -13.24 -15.28 -22.53
CA ASN A 817 -13.78 -13.98 -22.13
C ASN A 817 -15.15 -13.70 -22.78
N GLY A 818 -16.00 -14.73 -22.86
CA GLY A 818 -17.33 -14.66 -23.49
C GLY A 818 -17.33 -14.62 -25.03
N TYR A 819 -16.18 -14.66 -25.71
CA TYR A 819 -16.08 -14.58 -27.18
C TYR A 819 -16.06 -15.93 -27.90
N GLY A 820 -16.39 -17.03 -27.22
CA GLY A 820 -16.39 -18.37 -27.82
C GLY A 820 -17.34 -18.52 -29.03
N SER A 821 -18.44 -17.77 -29.05
CA SER A 821 -19.39 -17.74 -30.18
C SER A 821 -18.83 -17.07 -31.45
N ASP A 822 -17.77 -16.27 -31.33
CA ASP A 822 -17.07 -15.63 -32.46
C ASP A 822 -15.69 -16.26 -32.70
N SER A 823 -15.56 -17.56 -32.40
CA SER A 823 -14.30 -18.30 -32.46
C SER A 823 -13.58 -18.18 -33.81
N THR A 824 -14.29 -18.15 -34.94
CA THR A 824 -13.67 -17.97 -36.26
C THR A 824 -12.90 -16.65 -36.37
N ALA A 825 -13.48 -15.52 -35.94
CA ALA A 825 -12.82 -14.23 -36.01
C ALA A 825 -11.65 -14.14 -35.03
N VAL A 826 -11.81 -14.70 -33.83
CA VAL A 826 -10.75 -14.79 -32.82
C VAL A 826 -9.56 -15.59 -33.35
N LEU A 827 -9.80 -16.77 -33.95
CA LEU A 827 -8.74 -17.61 -34.50
C LEU A 827 -8.03 -16.93 -35.68
N ASN A 828 -8.76 -16.21 -36.55
CA ASN A 828 -8.16 -15.42 -37.62
C ASN A 828 -7.26 -14.29 -37.09
N ALA A 829 -7.66 -13.63 -36.01
CA ALA A 829 -6.83 -12.62 -35.34
C ALA A 829 -5.57 -13.24 -34.75
N LEU A 830 -5.66 -14.41 -34.12
CA LEU A 830 -4.50 -15.14 -33.58
C LEU A 830 -3.53 -15.52 -34.71
N LYS A 831 -4.01 -16.08 -35.82
CA LYS A 831 -3.20 -16.38 -37.01
C LYS A 831 -2.49 -15.15 -37.56
N SER A 832 -3.16 -14.01 -37.56
CA SER A 832 -2.58 -12.73 -38.00
C SER A 832 -1.44 -12.26 -37.11
N VAL A 833 -1.54 -12.46 -35.78
CA VAL A 833 -0.44 -12.20 -34.85
C VAL A 833 0.73 -13.14 -35.13
N LEU A 834 0.46 -14.46 -35.21
CA LEU A 834 1.48 -15.49 -35.41
C LEU A 834 2.26 -15.35 -36.72
N ALA A 835 1.65 -14.82 -37.78
CA ALA A 835 2.29 -14.58 -39.08
C ALA A 835 3.50 -13.62 -39.02
N ASN A 836 3.65 -12.85 -37.94
CA ASN A 836 4.78 -11.92 -37.75
C ASN A 836 6.02 -12.57 -37.09
N TYR A 837 5.94 -13.85 -36.71
CA TYR A 837 6.96 -14.54 -35.93
C TYR A 837 7.48 -15.78 -36.66
N PRO A 838 8.70 -16.26 -36.35
CA PRO A 838 9.30 -17.42 -37.02
C PRO A 838 8.69 -18.75 -36.52
N VAL A 839 7.40 -18.95 -36.75
CA VAL A 839 6.67 -20.14 -36.29
C VAL A 839 6.82 -21.32 -37.26
N TYR A 840 6.86 -22.54 -36.71
CA TYR A 840 6.81 -23.79 -37.45
C TYR A 840 5.49 -24.50 -37.12
N THR A 841 4.62 -24.61 -38.13
CA THR A 841 3.26 -25.13 -38.03
C THR A 841 3.02 -26.38 -38.88
N GLN A 842 4.01 -26.82 -39.66
CA GLN A 842 3.82 -27.90 -40.64
C GLN A 842 3.32 -29.18 -39.95
N ALA A 843 2.16 -29.68 -40.41
CA ALA A 843 1.55 -30.90 -39.93
C ALA A 843 2.57 -32.04 -40.00
N ALA A 844 2.81 -32.67 -38.85
CA ALA A 844 3.64 -33.85 -38.71
C ALA A 844 3.01 -34.96 -39.57
N THR A 845 3.37 -35.05 -40.85
CA THR A 845 2.98 -36.11 -41.78
C THR A 845 4.02 -37.23 -41.81
N SER A 846 5.19 -36.99 -41.17
CA SER A 846 6.34 -37.90 -41.10
C SER A 846 7.08 -37.87 -39.73
N GLY A 847 6.42 -37.39 -38.66
CA GLY A 847 6.99 -37.27 -37.31
C GLY A 847 7.27 -35.82 -36.88
N LEU A 848 7.76 -35.63 -35.64
CA LEU A 848 8.20 -34.31 -35.16
C LEU A 848 9.50 -33.87 -35.84
N PRO A 849 9.71 -32.55 -36.05
CA PRO A 849 10.85 -32.05 -36.80
C PRO A 849 12.20 -32.37 -36.14
N THR A 850 13.24 -32.45 -36.96
CA THR A 850 14.63 -32.46 -36.49
C THR A 850 15.04 -31.07 -36.02
N LEU A 851 16.02 -31.00 -35.11
CA LEU A 851 16.57 -29.73 -34.65
C LEU A 851 17.03 -28.86 -35.83
N SER A 852 17.70 -29.43 -36.84
CA SER A 852 18.11 -28.69 -38.05
C SER A 852 16.97 -28.01 -38.81
N THR A 853 15.75 -28.55 -38.72
CA THR A 853 14.55 -28.00 -39.38
C THR A 853 14.01 -26.76 -38.65
N VAL A 854 14.21 -26.70 -37.32
CA VAL A 854 13.53 -25.74 -36.43
C VAL A 854 14.46 -24.81 -35.65
N LYS A 855 15.79 -24.89 -35.84
CA LYS A 855 16.72 -23.87 -35.34
C LYS A 855 16.28 -22.46 -35.79
N GLY A 856 16.25 -21.53 -34.85
CA GLY A 856 15.76 -20.15 -35.04
C GLY A 856 14.24 -20.03 -35.15
N LYS A 857 13.46 -21.07 -34.82
CA LYS A 857 11.99 -21.08 -34.96
C LYS A 857 11.28 -21.49 -33.66
N ILE A 858 9.99 -21.17 -33.62
CA ILE A 858 9.04 -21.57 -32.56
C ILE A 858 8.16 -22.71 -33.10
N VAL A 859 8.33 -23.93 -32.58
CA VAL A 859 7.49 -25.10 -32.88
C VAL A 859 6.19 -24.98 -32.10
N LEU A 860 5.07 -24.74 -32.79
CA LEU A 860 3.77 -24.57 -32.15
C LEU A 860 3.10 -25.91 -31.89
N ILE A 861 2.63 -26.10 -30.65
CA ILE A 861 1.80 -27.20 -30.19
C ILE A 861 0.40 -26.63 -29.90
N ASN A 862 -0.59 -27.06 -30.67
CA ASN A 862 -1.94 -26.52 -30.63
C ASN A 862 -2.81 -27.32 -29.64
N ARG A 863 -3.20 -26.70 -28.51
CA ARG A 863 -4.19 -27.22 -27.55
C ARG A 863 -5.56 -26.54 -27.67
N ILE A 864 -5.77 -25.73 -28.71
CA ILE A 864 -7.00 -24.96 -28.94
C ILE A 864 -8.00 -25.80 -29.73
N ASN A 865 -7.58 -26.35 -30.87
CA ASN A 865 -8.42 -27.10 -31.80
C ASN A 865 -7.57 -28.01 -32.71
N THR A 866 -8.15 -28.49 -33.81
CA THR A 866 -7.49 -29.36 -34.79
C THR A 866 -6.89 -28.62 -35.99
N ASP A 867 -6.83 -27.28 -35.94
CA ASP A 867 -6.32 -26.44 -37.03
C ASP A 867 -4.78 -26.50 -37.09
N ASN A 868 -4.24 -27.00 -38.20
CA ASN A 868 -2.78 -27.14 -38.38
C ASN A 868 -2.08 -25.78 -38.59
N ASP A 869 -2.79 -24.72 -38.96
CA ASP A 869 -2.19 -23.38 -39.10
C ASP A 869 -1.79 -22.80 -37.73
N LEU A 870 -2.36 -23.33 -36.64
CA LEU A 870 -2.07 -22.93 -35.27
C LEU A 870 -1.01 -23.83 -34.60
N GLY A 871 -0.44 -24.79 -35.34
CA GLY A 871 0.56 -25.73 -34.86
C GLY A 871 0.10 -27.19 -34.87
N ILE A 872 0.91 -28.05 -34.27
CA ILE A 872 0.67 -29.49 -34.22
C ILE A 872 -0.43 -29.78 -33.18
N PRO A 873 -1.63 -30.28 -33.57
CA PRO A 873 -2.73 -30.45 -32.63
C PRO A 873 -2.48 -31.60 -31.66
N ILE A 874 -2.79 -31.36 -30.40
CA ILE A 874 -2.81 -32.36 -29.32
C ILE A 874 -4.09 -32.23 -28.50
N SER A 875 -4.55 -33.34 -27.94
CA SER A 875 -5.62 -33.35 -26.93
C SER A 875 -5.05 -33.72 -25.58
N VAL A 876 -5.23 -32.84 -24.61
CA VAL A 876 -4.78 -32.99 -23.20
C VAL A 876 -6.03 -33.22 -22.35
N PRO A 877 -6.26 -34.46 -21.86
CA PRO A 877 -7.37 -34.74 -20.96
C PRO A 877 -7.21 -34.02 -19.63
N ASP A 878 -8.34 -33.60 -19.05
CA ASP A 878 -8.36 -32.88 -17.78
C ASP A 878 -7.85 -33.75 -16.62
N ASN A 879 -7.08 -33.12 -15.73
CA ASN A 879 -6.56 -33.65 -14.46
C ASN A 879 -6.03 -35.11 -14.51
N THR A 880 -5.32 -35.49 -15.57
CA THR A 880 -4.96 -36.90 -15.85
C THR A 880 -3.69 -37.37 -15.13
N VAL A 881 -3.73 -38.54 -14.48
CA VAL A 881 -2.55 -39.19 -13.86
C VAL A 881 -1.54 -39.72 -14.88
N GLY A 882 -1.90 -39.78 -16.16
CA GLY A 882 -1.10 -40.44 -17.19
C GLY A 882 -1.95 -41.12 -18.25
N THR A 883 -1.91 -40.66 -19.49
CA THR A 883 -2.67 -41.26 -20.59
C THR A 883 -1.95 -41.20 -21.93
N LEU A 884 -2.21 -42.18 -22.80
CA LEU A 884 -1.74 -42.19 -24.18
C LEU A 884 -2.72 -41.43 -25.07
N SER A 885 -2.17 -40.58 -25.92
CA SER A 885 -2.86 -39.72 -26.88
C SER A 885 -2.08 -39.70 -28.20
N SER A 886 -2.58 -38.94 -29.16
CA SER A 886 -1.95 -38.72 -30.46
C SER A 886 -1.38 -37.30 -30.56
N ILE A 887 -0.32 -37.14 -31.36
CA ILE A 887 0.26 -35.83 -31.66
C ILE A 887 0.35 -35.62 -33.19
N GLY A 888 -0.43 -34.65 -33.68
CA GLY A 888 -0.60 -34.41 -35.11
C GLY A 888 -1.11 -35.63 -35.89
N ALA A 889 -0.93 -35.61 -37.20
CA ALA A 889 -1.33 -36.70 -38.11
C ALA A 889 -0.25 -37.79 -38.30
N SER A 890 0.84 -37.75 -37.52
CA SER A 890 2.13 -38.40 -37.85
C SER A 890 2.26 -39.89 -37.48
N GLY A 891 1.31 -40.46 -36.76
CA GLY A 891 1.49 -41.75 -36.11
C GLY A 891 2.49 -41.74 -34.94
N ALA A 892 3.06 -40.59 -34.56
CA ALA A 892 3.79 -40.43 -33.30
C ALA A 892 2.81 -40.43 -32.12
N SER A 893 3.22 -41.05 -31.01
CA SER A 893 2.39 -41.14 -29.80
C SER A 893 2.76 -40.05 -28.80
N LEU A 894 1.78 -39.64 -28.00
CA LEU A 894 1.94 -38.67 -26.94
C LEU A 894 1.54 -39.33 -25.62
N TYR A 895 2.37 -39.26 -24.60
CA TYR A 895 1.99 -39.63 -23.23
C TYR A 895 1.89 -38.36 -22.40
N ILE A 896 0.77 -38.17 -21.71
CA ILE A 896 0.48 -36.94 -20.98
C ILE A 896 0.22 -37.27 -19.51
N GLN A 897 0.98 -36.63 -18.62
CA GLN A 897 0.68 -36.59 -17.18
C GLN A 897 0.43 -35.14 -16.81
N ASP A 898 -0.81 -34.82 -16.42
CA ASP A 898 -1.25 -33.48 -16.05
C ASP A 898 -2.21 -33.56 -14.85
N LYS A 899 -1.83 -34.33 -13.81
CA LYS A 899 -2.58 -34.39 -12.55
C LYS A 899 -2.25 -33.12 -11.76
N TYR A 900 -2.89 -32.03 -12.12
CA TYR A 900 -2.63 -30.71 -11.58
C TYR A 900 -3.41 -30.44 -10.29
N ASN A 901 -4.48 -31.17 -9.97
CA ASN A 901 -5.29 -30.99 -8.75
C ASN A 901 -5.76 -32.34 -8.16
N GLU A 902 -6.45 -32.31 -7.02
CA GLU A 902 -7.03 -33.47 -6.33
C GLU A 902 -5.98 -34.52 -5.95
N LEU A 903 -4.84 -34.06 -5.44
CA LEU A 903 -3.77 -34.94 -4.99
C LEU A 903 -4.13 -35.54 -3.62
N THR A 904 -4.52 -36.82 -3.62
CA THR A 904 -4.97 -37.56 -2.43
C THR A 904 -3.79 -38.29 -1.76
N SER A 905 -3.08 -37.62 -0.84
CA SER A 905 -2.16 -38.29 0.10
C SER A 905 -1.79 -37.39 1.28
N ALA A 906 -1.37 -37.97 2.40
CA ALA A 906 -0.78 -37.23 3.53
C ALA A 906 0.57 -36.56 3.16
N ASN A 907 1.16 -36.87 2.01
CA ASN A 907 2.41 -36.27 1.52
C ASN A 907 2.31 -35.96 0.01
N THR A 908 1.65 -34.84 -0.29
CA THR A 908 1.31 -34.37 -1.64
C THR A 908 2.52 -34.27 -2.58
N ASN A 909 3.67 -33.80 -2.08
CA ASN A 909 4.90 -33.68 -2.88
C ASN A 909 5.39 -35.05 -3.35
N GLN A 910 5.41 -36.05 -2.47
CA GLN A 910 5.86 -37.41 -2.82
C GLN A 910 4.92 -38.09 -3.81
N TYR A 911 3.61 -37.89 -3.67
CA TYR A 911 2.65 -38.41 -4.65
C TYR A 911 2.87 -37.80 -6.04
N LYS A 912 3.02 -36.46 -6.12
CA LYS A 912 3.30 -35.78 -7.39
C LYS A 912 4.66 -36.18 -7.98
N LEU A 913 5.70 -36.31 -7.15
CA LEU A 913 7.00 -36.85 -7.56
C LEU A 913 6.88 -38.25 -8.18
N GLY A 914 6.07 -39.12 -7.58
CA GLY A 914 5.78 -40.45 -8.10
C GLY A 914 5.15 -40.42 -9.49
N LEU A 915 4.16 -39.55 -9.72
CA LEU A 915 3.53 -39.39 -11.04
C LEU A 915 4.53 -38.89 -12.09
N VAL A 916 5.34 -37.89 -11.75
CA VAL A 916 6.35 -37.31 -12.64
C VAL A 916 7.42 -38.34 -13.01
N THR A 917 7.95 -39.08 -12.04
CA THR A 917 8.99 -40.09 -12.28
C THR A 917 8.44 -41.34 -12.98
N ASN A 918 7.19 -41.72 -12.76
CA ASN A 918 6.53 -42.80 -13.51
C ASN A 918 6.34 -42.43 -14.99
N ALA A 919 6.03 -41.17 -15.29
CA ALA A 919 5.93 -40.69 -16.66
C ALA A 919 7.28 -40.74 -17.42
N PHE A 920 8.42 -40.63 -16.73
CA PHE A 920 9.74 -40.80 -17.36
C PHE A 920 9.88 -42.18 -18.02
N ASN A 921 9.35 -43.23 -17.39
CA ASN A 921 9.39 -44.60 -17.90
C ASN A 921 8.53 -44.81 -19.17
N GLN A 922 7.69 -43.83 -19.51
CA GLN A 922 6.86 -43.90 -20.70
C GLN A 922 7.59 -43.45 -21.95
N LYS A 923 8.76 -42.82 -21.81
CA LYS A 923 9.54 -42.34 -22.95
C LYS A 923 10.12 -43.52 -23.74
N VAL A 924 9.62 -43.69 -24.96
CA VAL A 924 10.13 -44.61 -25.97
C VAL A 924 10.45 -43.87 -27.27
N ALA A 925 11.00 -44.56 -28.28
CA ALA A 925 11.24 -43.99 -29.60
C ALA A 925 9.91 -43.49 -30.23
N ASN A 926 9.94 -42.34 -30.89
CA ASN A 926 8.78 -41.70 -31.55
C ASN A 926 7.59 -41.42 -30.61
N ARG A 927 7.87 -41.23 -29.32
CA ARG A 927 6.87 -40.80 -28.33
C ARG A 927 7.30 -39.52 -27.63
N VAL A 928 6.41 -38.54 -27.64
CA VAL A 928 6.53 -37.37 -26.75
C VAL A 928 5.99 -37.73 -25.39
N VAL A 929 6.74 -37.43 -24.34
CA VAL A 929 6.24 -37.43 -22.96
C VAL A 929 6.06 -35.97 -22.57
N PHE A 930 4.81 -35.57 -22.28
CA PHE A 930 4.42 -34.23 -21.88
C PHE A 930 3.99 -34.27 -20.41
N ASN A 931 4.92 -33.90 -19.52
CA ASN A 931 4.86 -34.22 -18.10
C ASN A 931 4.85 -32.94 -17.26
N PHE A 932 3.74 -32.68 -16.57
CA PHE A 932 3.62 -31.52 -15.70
C PHE A 932 4.09 -31.87 -14.28
N ALA A 933 5.16 -31.20 -13.84
CA ALA A 933 5.62 -31.25 -12.45
C ALA A 933 4.85 -30.27 -11.55
N SER A 934 4.20 -29.27 -12.14
CA SER A 934 3.29 -28.33 -11.46
C SER A 934 2.02 -29.03 -10.97
N ALA A 935 1.50 -28.58 -9.83
CA ALA A 935 0.20 -28.95 -9.30
C ALA A 935 -0.23 -28.01 -8.16
N VAL A 936 -1.50 -28.10 -7.77
CA VAL A 936 -2.12 -27.43 -6.64
C VAL A 936 -2.74 -28.46 -5.69
N HIS A 937 -2.76 -28.13 -4.40
CA HIS A 937 -3.41 -28.87 -3.33
C HIS A 937 -4.46 -27.99 -2.66
N GLY A 938 -5.66 -28.54 -2.42
CA GLY A 938 -6.76 -27.79 -1.83
C GLY A 938 -7.21 -26.58 -2.65
N GLY A 939 -6.90 -26.53 -3.96
CA GLY A 939 -7.29 -25.46 -4.88
C GLY A 939 -6.46 -24.18 -4.82
N ILE A 940 -5.61 -23.97 -3.80
CA ILE A 940 -4.82 -22.73 -3.65
C ILE A 940 -3.33 -22.95 -3.30
N ASN A 941 -2.95 -24.11 -2.75
CA ASN A 941 -1.57 -24.34 -2.30
C ASN A 941 -0.73 -25.00 -3.39
N GLY A 942 0.22 -24.28 -3.98
CA GLY A 942 1.12 -24.84 -4.99
C GLY A 942 1.99 -25.98 -4.46
N VAL A 943 2.24 -26.98 -5.30
CA VAL A 943 3.03 -28.18 -4.99
C VAL A 943 4.38 -28.09 -5.70
N TYR A 944 5.47 -28.06 -4.94
CA TYR A 944 6.81 -27.74 -5.45
C TYR A 944 7.79 -28.87 -5.22
N ILE A 945 7.96 -29.73 -6.23
CA ILE A 945 8.77 -30.97 -6.12
C ILE A 945 10.20 -30.83 -6.65
N MET A 946 10.70 -29.63 -6.97
CA MET A 946 11.96 -29.45 -7.69
C MET A 946 13.16 -29.97 -6.88
N GLY A 947 13.17 -29.74 -5.56
CA GLY A 947 14.18 -30.28 -4.65
C GLY A 947 14.11 -31.80 -4.52
N ASP A 948 12.90 -32.35 -4.37
CA ASP A 948 12.67 -33.79 -4.31
C ASP A 948 13.10 -34.50 -5.60
N LEU A 949 12.78 -33.90 -6.75
CA LEU A 949 13.17 -34.42 -8.06
C LEU A 949 14.68 -34.32 -8.28
N LEU A 950 15.32 -33.24 -7.80
CA LEU A 950 16.77 -33.14 -7.80
C LEU A 950 17.41 -34.24 -6.92
N GLY A 951 16.80 -34.56 -5.79
CA GLY A 951 17.16 -35.72 -4.95
C GLY A 951 16.98 -37.06 -5.67
N TYR A 952 15.90 -37.22 -6.45
CA TYR A 952 15.68 -38.41 -7.29
C TYR A 952 16.79 -38.63 -8.31
N PHE A 953 17.28 -37.56 -8.96
CA PHE A 953 18.46 -37.67 -9.83
C PHE A 953 19.75 -37.89 -9.03
N GLY A 954 19.92 -37.18 -7.92
CA GLY A 954 21.15 -37.20 -7.13
C GLY A 954 21.48 -38.53 -6.48
N LYS A 955 20.48 -39.34 -6.13
CA LYS A 955 20.68 -40.64 -5.47
C LYS A 955 21.55 -41.63 -6.26
N ASP A 956 21.59 -41.48 -7.59
CA ASP A 956 22.28 -42.37 -8.51
C ASP A 956 23.45 -41.65 -9.20
N ALA A 957 24.47 -42.40 -9.64
CA ALA A 957 25.51 -41.86 -10.51
C ALA A 957 25.00 -41.75 -11.96
N ALA A 958 25.68 -40.96 -12.80
CA ALA A 958 25.26 -40.63 -14.15
C ALA A 958 24.84 -41.84 -15.00
N ALA A 959 25.55 -42.97 -14.86
CA ALA A 959 25.28 -44.19 -15.62
C ALA A 959 23.94 -44.87 -15.28
N GLN A 960 23.39 -44.64 -14.08
CA GLN A 960 22.10 -45.20 -13.67
C GLN A 960 20.94 -44.20 -13.75
N ARG A 961 21.21 -42.91 -13.98
CA ARG A 961 20.16 -41.88 -14.14
C ARG A 961 19.39 -42.06 -15.46
N PRO A 962 18.10 -41.72 -15.50
CA PRO A 962 17.34 -41.75 -16.74
C PRO A 962 17.90 -40.72 -17.74
N SER A 963 18.29 -41.16 -18.94
CA SER A 963 18.90 -40.30 -19.97
C SER A 963 17.92 -39.84 -21.05
N LYS A 964 16.73 -40.45 -21.12
CA LYS A 964 15.64 -40.06 -22.02
C LYS A 964 14.32 -40.14 -21.28
N PHE A 965 13.71 -39.00 -21.00
CA PHE A 965 12.45 -38.91 -20.28
C PHE A 965 11.47 -37.88 -20.85
N GLY A 966 11.89 -37.09 -21.84
CA GLY A 966 11.03 -36.20 -22.60
C GLY A 966 10.87 -34.81 -21.97
N TRP A 967 9.69 -34.24 -22.11
CA TRP A 967 9.41 -32.84 -21.84
C TRP A 967 8.79 -32.68 -20.46
N VAL A 968 9.35 -31.79 -19.64
CA VAL A 968 8.89 -31.58 -18.26
C VAL A 968 8.62 -30.10 -18.00
N LEU A 969 7.42 -29.77 -17.54
CA LEU A 969 6.97 -28.41 -17.23
C LEU A 969 7.00 -28.18 -15.72
N PHE A 970 7.70 -27.14 -15.29
CA PHE A 970 7.97 -26.82 -13.89
C PHE A 970 7.35 -25.48 -13.49
N ASP A 971 7.04 -25.32 -12.21
CA ASP A 971 6.91 -24.01 -11.54
C ASP A 971 8.21 -23.71 -10.79
N TYR A 972 8.65 -22.44 -10.73
CA TYR A 972 9.82 -22.01 -9.95
C TYR A 972 11.09 -22.85 -10.17
N GLN A 973 11.32 -23.25 -11.41
CA GLN A 973 12.37 -24.11 -11.92
C GLN A 973 13.81 -23.70 -11.57
N PHE A 974 14.06 -22.41 -11.31
CA PHE A 974 15.39 -21.92 -10.92
C PHE A 974 15.62 -21.92 -9.40
N THR A 975 14.66 -22.39 -8.61
CA THR A 975 14.88 -22.65 -7.18
C THR A 975 16.10 -23.54 -7.03
N SER A 976 17.11 -23.03 -6.33
CA SER A 976 18.41 -23.67 -6.19
C SER A 976 18.52 -24.32 -4.81
N TYR A 977 19.12 -25.50 -4.78
CA TYR A 977 19.26 -26.31 -3.58
C TYR A 977 20.73 -26.65 -3.36
N SER A 978 21.20 -26.55 -2.12
CA SER A 978 22.56 -26.95 -1.77
C SER A 978 22.70 -28.46 -1.92
N THR A 979 23.81 -28.91 -2.51
CA THR A 979 24.12 -30.32 -2.67
C THR A 979 25.42 -30.68 -1.99
N SER A 980 25.54 -31.93 -1.55
CA SER A 980 26.73 -32.42 -0.85
C SER A 980 28.03 -32.39 -1.68
N LYS A 981 27.95 -32.15 -3.00
CA LYS A 981 29.11 -32.22 -3.89
C LYS A 981 29.27 -31.07 -4.89
N TYR A 982 28.17 -30.55 -5.44
CA TYR A 982 28.21 -29.63 -6.57
C TYR A 982 27.76 -28.21 -6.21
N GLY A 983 27.72 -27.89 -4.91
CA GLY A 983 27.20 -26.60 -4.43
C GLY A 983 25.71 -26.46 -4.75
N ASN A 984 25.28 -25.24 -5.08
CA ASN A 984 23.89 -24.95 -5.41
C ASN A 984 23.54 -25.42 -6.83
N LEU A 985 22.53 -26.28 -6.93
CA LEU A 985 21.98 -26.77 -8.20
C LEU A 985 20.48 -26.51 -8.27
N ASN A 986 19.98 -26.24 -9.49
CA ASN A 986 18.55 -26.24 -9.78
C ASN A 986 18.20 -27.36 -10.77
N ILE A 987 16.90 -27.64 -10.91
CA ILE A 987 16.43 -28.75 -11.74
C ILE A 987 16.74 -28.54 -13.23
N VAL A 988 16.70 -27.29 -13.73
CA VAL A 988 16.96 -26.97 -15.14
C VAL A 988 18.35 -27.43 -15.56
N GLN A 989 19.36 -27.18 -14.72
CA GLN A 989 20.74 -27.63 -14.98
C GLN A 989 20.82 -29.16 -15.12
N MET A 990 20.05 -29.90 -14.33
CA MET A 990 20.02 -31.36 -14.39
C MET A 990 19.33 -31.87 -15.66
N ILE A 991 18.19 -31.28 -16.03
CA ILE A 991 17.48 -31.64 -17.27
C ILE A 991 18.34 -31.36 -18.50
N ILE A 992 19.00 -30.20 -18.58
CA ILE A 992 19.90 -29.87 -19.70
C ILE A 992 21.03 -30.90 -19.78
N ASN A 993 21.70 -31.18 -18.66
CA ASN A 993 22.82 -32.13 -18.61
C ASN A 993 22.44 -33.58 -18.95
N SER A 994 21.19 -33.97 -18.74
CA SER A 994 20.71 -35.31 -19.14
C SER A 994 20.87 -35.57 -20.65
N ASN A 995 20.79 -34.53 -21.48
CA ASN A 995 21.01 -34.65 -22.94
C ASN A 995 22.48 -34.95 -23.29
N PHE A 996 23.39 -34.77 -22.34
CA PHE A 996 24.84 -34.95 -22.50
C PHE A 996 25.38 -36.04 -21.57
N GLY A 997 24.53 -36.99 -21.14
CA GLY A 997 24.96 -38.10 -20.29
C GLY A 997 25.41 -37.68 -18.89
N TYR A 998 24.97 -36.51 -18.41
CA TYR A 998 25.33 -35.97 -17.09
C TYR A 998 26.83 -35.72 -16.88
N ASN A 999 27.58 -35.42 -17.95
CA ASN A 999 29.04 -35.24 -17.91
C ASN A 999 29.52 -34.20 -16.89
N VAL A 1000 28.73 -33.17 -16.57
CA VAL A 1000 29.07 -32.14 -15.57
C VAL A 1000 28.84 -32.61 -14.13
N TYR A 1001 27.91 -33.56 -13.93
CA TYR A 1001 27.51 -34.06 -12.61
C TYR A 1001 27.60 -35.60 -12.54
N PRO A 1002 28.77 -36.22 -12.76
CA PRO A 1002 28.87 -37.66 -12.98
C PRO A 1002 28.54 -38.52 -11.74
N ASP A 1003 28.86 -38.03 -10.54
CA ASP A 1003 28.72 -38.78 -9.29
C ASP A 1003 27.38 -38.54 -8.60
N ALA A 1004 26.97 -39.50 -7.75
CA ALA A 1004 25.85 -39.36 -6.85
C ALA A 1004 26.07 -38.21 -5.84
N PHE A 1005 24.98 -37.57 -5.44
CA PHE A 1005 24.94 -36.47 -4.49
C PHE A 1005 23.60 -36.45 -3.73
N THR A 1006 23.57 -35.74 -2.62
CA THR A 1006 22.35 -35.53 -1.82
C THR A 1006 22.01 -34.06 -1.78
N VAL A 1007 20.71 -33.74 -1.77
CA VAL A 1007 20.22 -32.40 -1.52
C VAL A 1007 20.22 -32.16 -0.01
N GLN A 1008 20.81 -31.05 0.43
CA GLN A 1008 20.87 -30.67 1.84
C GLN A 1008 19.61 -29.88 2.19
N THR A 1009 18.95 -30.28 3.28
CA THR A 1009 17.75 -29.64 3.84
C THR A 1009 18.07 -28.39 4.63
#